data_AF-A0A1F6VM05-F1
#
_entry.id   AF-A0A1F6VM05-F1
#
_cell.length_a   1.000
_cell.length_b   1.000
_cell.length_c   1.000
_cell.angle_alpha   90.00
_cell.angle_beta   90.00
_cell.angle_gamma   90.00
#
_symmetry.space_group_name_H-M   'P 1'
#
loop_
_entity.id
_entity.type
_entity.pdbx_description
1 polymer ?
#
loop_
_entity_poly.entity_id
_entity_poly.type
_entity_poly.pdbx_seq_one_letter_code
_entity_poly.pdbx_strand_id
1 'polypeptide(L)'
;MSYARINSEELALYLKDVRPEFKLWAWNAFVQGQLDLLLQAWIRSGKATGSGEALLGLAEYYYKLPKNGKNGKITWGDIAKSSGSSRLSRKLSELISGEKDYPVYDRSKYHGVISHLVIPELLSGNLINIEKSSRVKKLPEQPEQSKQLKLFSNGADNNDLFLFRALDKAKLKKTPLKRNLAIKLIERIEWERDNLVEEMKTGTLPFQSKNFPKFRKSLRRIFEGYMVRILNQSIMEGDYLSSLTFMTWASALSVYRWSGNLTFFSEIPVLPYNYDLGAGRMDAFFVRKINDAVPNLSQVKKIKAMTRRKFSSVGHIISGLLKLFGTHIEFKITDWKFAVGDGKRGMRYRANVIKSEEVEEKPLPEDERQMKRYLSMTVLSHALVSKMEIEDVKKIWETKSFTLVGEIVYFFPDRLPVFHDVKLSEEEVEAVFEEQVVSNFLSAKRRSTFRQASNILFNQAIKLSSGNSDRTHEEESLGSQFRTAASQLQIEGFEAPETPSVIKIIDAYLVRKFADETEIIEITGQKKGKPTYEMHLDRLLKAVDDGTVGARNFGARGGFVNCLMPDHGERTPSMSVSFSRGIFKCFGCGACGTFELSSIPEDVRVLIRPESIVRKHNSATEKLVIPLRHQEIMASAQSLLNNALPQSKGGDYLAKVRGLDPDSSFQIGAGFADENFISNLLDMGFLYDELIYYGFIGISPKISEYHKIVKLLKGRGLDLYGIRRPVKIKQKGQGIKTAWGLPYSILDNRVTYPLEIGGIINSFYGRSIDTHCDKRFIHRKLKTSGMPHGAFNMAGAMKSGASEILVTEGSIDADTFMQFSDCKSSTAIIGVNNEVLFEELAEFAGNIIVAFDNDPKRVDSKGRQIGETGQKNTVKLKESLTELGFKGQVYDFTANFVKKNPGIVYKDINNYWTTYRKPVSVLQTIDT
;
A
#
# COMPACT_ATOMS: atom_id res chain seq x y z
N MET A 1 18.76 -22.84 14.29
CA MET A 1 19.15 -23.08 12.88
C MET A 1 19.26 -21.74 12.19
N SER A 2 20.38 -21.45 11.55
CA SER A 2 20.62 -20.17 10.87
C SER A 2 19.59 -19.96 9.75
N TYR A 3 19.14 -18.73 9.57
CA TYR A 3 18.37 -18.37 8.39
C TYR A 3 19.27 -18.62 7.18
N ALA A 4 18.87 -19.54 6.29
CA ALA A 4 19.51 -19.64 4.98
C ALA A 4 19.30 -18.29 4.28
N ARG A 5 20.40 -17.52 4.20
CA ARG A 5 20.49 -16.26 3.49
C ARG A 5 21.57 -16.47 2.44
N ILE A 6 21.23 -16.16 1.21
CA ILE A 6 22.18 -16.09 0.11
C ILE A 6 22.49 -14.61 -0.11
N ASN A 7 23.75 -14.23 -0.29
CA ASN A 7 24.08 -12.87 -0.71
C ASN A 7 24.15 -12.78 -2.24
N SER A 8 24.27 -11.57 -2.79
CA SER A 8 24.29 -11.37 -4.24
C SER A 8 25.51 -12.01 -4.94
N GLU A 9 26.67 -12.05 -4.28
CA GLU A 9 27.88 -12.68 -4.83
C GLU A 9 27.75 -14.21 -4.88
N GLU A 10 27.21 -14.82 -3.82
CA GLU A 10 26.88 -16.25 -3.78
C GLU A 10 25.81 -16.64 -4.80
N LEU A 11 24.78 -15.80 -4.96
CA LEU A 11 23.73 -16.00 -5.96
C LEU A 11 24.27 -15.96 -7.38
N ALA A 12 25.17 -15.01 -7.68
CA ALA A 12 25.84 -14.93 -8.97
C ALA A 12 26.68 -16.20 -9.24
N LEU A 13 27.41 -16.67 -8.23
CA LEU A 13 28.26 -17.86 -8.32
C LEU A 13 27.44 -19.13 -8.62
N TYR A 14 26.39 -19.40 -7.86
CA TYR A 14 25.57 -20.62 -8.05
C TYR A 14 24.75 -20.59 -9.34
N LEU A 15 24.42 -19.42 -9.87
CA LEU A 15 23.67 -19.27 -11.12
C LEU A 15 24.56 -19.22 -12.38
N LYS A 16 25.88 -19.40 -12.25
CA LYS A 16 26.83 -19.29 -13.36
C LYS A 16 26.43 -20.20 -14.54
N ASP A 17 26.14 -21.47 -14.25
CA ASP A 17 25.86 -22.52 -15.26
C ASP A 17 24.35 -22.86 -15.36
N VAL A 18 23.49 -22.02 -14.80
CA VAL A 18 22.02 -22.19 -14.80
C VAL A 18 21.41 -21.45 -15.97
N ARG A 19 20.42 -22.06 -16.65
CA ARG A 19 19.79 -21.45 -17.84
C ARG A 19 19.22 -20.05 -17.58
N PRO A 20 19.22 -19.17 -18.60
CA PRO A 20 18.93 -17.76 -18.42
C PRO A 20 17.52 -17.48 -17.90
N GLU A 21 16.53 -18.32 -18.27
CA GLU A 21 15.14 -18.07 -17.91
C GLU A 21 14.90 -18.18 -16.40
N PHE A 22 15.52 -19.18 -15.75
CA PHE A 22 15.44 -19.34 -14.30
C PHE A 22 16.33 -18.35 -13.57
N LYS A 23 17.54 -18.09 -14.09
CA LYS A 23 18.49 -17.13 -13.51
C LYS A 23 17.85 -15.75 -13.32
N LEU A 24 17.15 -15.28 -14.35
CA LEU A 24 16.45 -14.00 -14.31
C LEU A 24 15.32 -13.98 -13.29
N TRP A 25 14.53 -15.05 -13.21
CA TRP A 25 13.49 -15.18 -12.20
C TRP A 25 14.08 -15.21 -10.77
N ALA A 26 15.15 -15.98 -10.55
CA ALA A 26 15.79 -16.15 -9.24
C ALA A 26 16.33 -14.82 -8.71
N TRP A 27 16.95 -14.02 -9.58
CA TRP A 27 17.38 -12.66 -9.25
C TRP A 27 16.21 -11.73 -8.90
N ASN A 28 15.12 -11.77 -9.68
CA ASN A 28 13.92 -10.99 -9.35
C ASN A 28 13.30 -11.44 -8.01
N ALA A 29 13.26 -12.74 -7.72
CA ALA A 29 12.79 -13.28 -6.44
C ALA A 29 13.72 -12.88 -5.28
N PHE A 30 15.03 -12.81 -5.49
CA PHE A 30 16.01 -12.35 -4.51
C PHE A 30 15.79 -10.88 -4.13
N VAL A 31 15.66 -10.00 -5.13
CA VAL A 31 15.41 -8.57 -4.92
C VAL A 31 14.08 -8.32 -4.19
N GLN A 32 13.07 -9.13 -4.47
CA GLN A 32 11.78 -9.06 -3.78
C GLN A 32 11.78 -9.70 -2.38
N GLY A 33 12.92 -10.21 -1.90
CA GLY A 33 13.04 -10.90 -0.61
C GLY A 33 12.28 -12.23 -0.54
N GLN A 34 11.93 -12.79 -1.69
CA GLN A 34 11.12 -14.01 -1.83
C GLN A 34 11.97 -15.27 -1.94
N LEU A 35 13.19 -15.16 -2.47
CA LEU A 35 14.07 -16.31 -2.73
C LEU A 35 14.46 -17.04 -1.45
N ASP A 36 14.84 -16.30 -0.40
CA ASP A 36 15.25 -16.88 0.89
C ASP A 36 14.17 -17.80 1.48
N LEU A 37 12.89 -17.43 1.36
CA LEU A 37 11.77 -18.25 1.83
C LEU A 37 11.66 -19.57 1.07
N LEU A 38 11.87 -19.55 -0.24
CA LEU A 38 11.83 -20.74 -1.08
C LEU A 38 13.01 -21.68 -0.79
N LEU A 39 14.21 -21.12 -0.62
CA LEU A 39 15.40 -21.89 -0.26
C LEU A 39 15.24 -22.55 1.11
N GLN A 40 14.70 -21.82 2.10
CA GLN A 40 14.43 -22.36 3.43
C GLN A 40 13.42 -23.50 3.42
N ALA A 41 12.35 -23.40 2.61
CA ALA A 41 11.38 -24.48 2.46
C ALA A 41 12.04 -25.76 1.94
N TRP A 42 12.92 -25.61 0.94
CA TRP A 42 13.61 -26.73 0.31
C TRP A 42 14.58 -27.43 1.27
N ILE A 43 15.39 -26.65 1.99
CA ILE A 43 16.34 -27.17 2.99
C ILE A 43 15.60 -27.91 4.11
N ARG A 44 14.50 -27.32 4.63
CA ARG A 44 13.69 -27.95 5.68
C ARG A 44 13.01 -29.25 5.25
N SER A 45 12.71 -29.38 3.95
CA SER A 45 12.16 -30.62 3.41
C SER A 45 13.18 -31.76 3.29
N GLY A 46 14.45 -31.52 3.61
CA GLY A 46 15.54 -32.50 3.48
C GLY A 46 16.02 -32.71 2.05
N LYS A 47 15.50 -31.94 1.08
CA LYS A 47 15.89 -32.02 -0.34
C LYS A 47 17.19 -31.30 -0.68
N ALA A 48 17.74 -30.53 0.26
CA ALA A 48 19.00 -29.83 0.11
C ALA A 48 19.63 -29.61 1.48
N THR A 49 20.96 -29.64 1.53
CA THR A 49 21.77 -29.41 2.74
C THR A 49 22.20 -27.96 2.91
N GLY A 50 22.15 -27.16 1.83
CA GLY A 50 22.51 -25.74 1.83
C GLY A 50 21.83 -24.92 0.73
N SER A 51 22.02 -23.59 0.78
CA SER A 51 21.36 -22.63 -0.12
C SER A 51 21.68 -22.85 -1.60
N GLY A 52 22.92 -23.22 -1.94
CA GLY A 52 23.34 -23.48 -3.33
C GLY A 52 22.64 -24.72 -3.91
N GLU A 53 22.65 -25.83 -3.18
CA GLU A 53 21.96 -27.07 -3.57
C GLU A 53 20.43 -26.84 -3.68
N ALA A 54 19.84 -26.08 -2.75
CA ALA A 54 18.43 -25.72 -2.80
C ALA A 54 18.09 -24.88 -4.04
N LEU A 55 18.97 -23.94 -4.43
CA LEU A 55 18.78 -23.10 -5.60
C LEU A 55 18.88 -23.89 -6.91
N LEU A 56 19.86 -24.79 -7.02
CA LEU A 56 20.00 -25.68 -8.17
C LEU A 56 18.82 -26.67 -8.27
N GLY A 57 18.37 -27.22 -7.14
CA GLY A 57 17.18 -28.06 -7.08
C GLY A 57 15.89 -27.34 -7.49
N LEU A 58 15.75 -26.06 -7.10
CA LEU A 58 14.65 -25.19 -7.60
C LEU A 58 14.73 -25.00 -9.12
N ALA A 59 15.94 -24.80 -9.66
CA ALA A 59 16.15 -24.65 -11.10
C ALA A 59 15.76 -25.91 -11.85
N GLU A 60 16.23 -27.08 -11.42
CA GLU A 60 15.83 -28.36 -12.01
C GLU A 60 14.33 -28.59 -11.96
N TYR A 61 13.68 -28.26 -10.84
CA TYR A 61 12.24 -28.39 -10.72
C TYR A 61 11.51 -27.47 -11.69
N TYR A 62 11.93 -26.20 -11.79
CA TYR A 62 11.39 -25.24 -12.76
C TYR A 62 11.48 -25.77 -14.21
N TYR A 63 12.58 -26.44 -14.54
CA TYR A 63 12.82 -27.02 -15.85
C TYR A 63 11.99 -28.26 -16.20
N LYS A 64 11.56 -29.02 -15.19
CA LYS A 64 10.71 -30.21 -15.34
C LYS A 64 9.22 -29.87 -15.48
N LEU A 65 8.83 -28.61 -15.29
CA LEU A 65 7.44 -28.19 -15.40
C LEU A 65 6.96 -28.32 -16.86
N PRO A 66 5.73 -28.80 -17.09
CA PRO A 66 5.16 -28.83 -18.43
C PRO A 66 5.10 -27.40 -18.97
N LYS A 67 5.88 -27.14 -20.02
CA LYS A 67 5.80 -25.93 -20.84
C LYS A 67 4.53 -26.03 -21.69
N ASN A 68 3.35 -26.07 -21.06
CA ASN A 68 2.10 -26.03 -21.79
C ASN A 68 2.10 -24.72 -22.58
N GLY A 69 1.98 -24.81 -23.91
CA GLY A 69 1.92 -23.68 -24.85
C GLY A 69 0.72 -22.72 -24.63
N LYS A 70 0.01 -22.84 -23.51
CA LYS A 70 -1.02 -21.91 -23.02
C LYS A 70 -0.50 -21.02 -21.87
N ASN A 71 0.80 -21.02 -21.60
CA ASN A 71 1.47 -20.18 -20.61
C ASN A 71 1.73 -18.78 -21.21
N GLY A 72 0.80 -17.83 -21.00
CA GLY A 72 0.97 -16.48 -21.56
C GLY A 72 -0.07 -15.44 -21.16
N LYS A 73 -1.03 -15.76 -20.29
CA LYS A 73 -2.15 -14.85 -19.99
C LYS A 73 -1.69 -13.67 -19.14
N ILE A 74 -1.72 -12.49 -19.74
CA ILE A 74 -1.37 -11.23 -19.10
C ILE A 74 -2.59 -10.73 -18.32
N THR A 75 -2.40 -10.40 -17.05
CA THR A 75 -3.44 -9.79 -16.21
C THR A 75 -3.30 -8.27 -16.25
N TRP A 76 -4.38 -7.54 -15.95
CA TRP A 76 -4.26 -6.09 -15.78
C TRP A 76 -3.26 -5.71 -14.67
N GLY A 77 -3.10 -6.55 -13.64
CA GLY A 77 -2.07 -6.33 -12.62
C GLY A 77 -0.65 -6.37 -13.19
N ASP A 78 -0.42 -7.28 -14.13
CA ASP A 78 0.82 -7.34 -14.91
C ASP A 78 0.98 -6.14 -15.85
N ILE A 79 -0.07 -5.39 -16.21
CA ILE A 79 0.11 -4.11 -16.93
C ILE A 79 0.39 -2.99 -15.93
N ALA A 80 -0.47 -2.88 -14.91
CA ALA A 80 -0.49 -1.80 -13.90
C ALA A 80 0.63 -1.83 -12.86
N LYS A 81 1.52 -2.83 -12.88
CA LYS A 81 2.69 -2.95 -11.98
C LYS A 81 2.30 -3.29 -10.54
N SER A 82 1.21 -4.04 -10.37
CA SER A 82 0.83 -4.55 -9.05
C SER A 82 1.57 -5.85 -8.70
N SER A 83 1.99 -5.98 -7.43
CA SER A 83 2.74 -7.14 -6.94
C SER A 83 1.81 -8.30 -6.57
N GLY A 84 1.86 -9.41 -7.31
CA GLY A 84 0.95 -10.56 -7.13
C GLY A 84 1.40 -11.65 -6.14
N SER A 85 2.70 -11.84 -5.88
CA SER A 85 3.21 -13.02 -5.14
C SER A 85 3.20 -12.90 -3.60
N SER A 86 2.76 -11.77 -3.05
CA SER A 86 2.83 -11.49 -1.60
C SER A 86 2.04 -12.49 -0.75
N ARG A 87 0.92 -13.01 -1.26
CA ARG A 87 0.06 -13.95 -0.52
C ARG A 87 0.68 -15.33 -0.34
N LEU A 88 1.21 -15.92 -1.42
CA LEU A 88 1.84 -17.25 -1.37
C LEU A 88 3.13 -17.20 -0.56
N SER A 89 3.91 -16.12 -0.74
CA SER A 89 5.09 -15.83 0.07
C SER A 89 4.75 -15.76 1.57
N ARG A 90 3.66 -15.08 1.95
CA ARG A 90 3.19 -15.03 3.34
C ARG A 90 2.77 -16.40 3.86
N LYS A 91 1.95 -17.14 3.11
CA LYS A 91 1.49 -18.49 3.51
C LYS A 91 2.68 -19.43 3.74
N LEU A 92 3.70 -19.37 2.88
CA LEU A 92 4.92 -20.14 3.06
C LEU A 92 5.70 -19.68 4.29
N SER A 93 5.83 -18.37 4.51
CA SER A 93 6.46 -17.80 5.70
C SER A 93 5.79 -18.26 6.99
N GLU A 94 4.45 -18.31 7.04
CA GLU A 94 3.68 -18.85 8.19
C GLU A 94 4.02 -20.33 8.45
N LEU A 95 4.06 -21.14 7.39
CA LEU A 95 4.40 -22.57 7.50
C LEU A 95 5.85 -22.79 7.97
N ILE A 96 6.80 -22.00 7.46
CA ILE A 96 8.21 -22.10 7.84
C ILE A 96 8.42 -21.57 9.27
N SER A 97 7.86 -20.42 9.62
CA SER A 97 8.09 -19.82 10.93
C SER A 97 7.32 -20.52 12.06
N GLY A 98 6.21 -21.21 11.75
CA GLY A 98 5.27 -21.72 12.75
C GLY A 98 4.49 -20.60 13.47
N GLU A 99 4.75 -19.35 13.12
CA GLU A 99 4.02 -18.19 13.60
C GLU A 99 2.85 -17.94 12.63
N LYS A 100 1.63 -17.93 13.15
CA LYS A 100 0.52 -17.32 12.40
C LYS A 100 0.82 -15.84 12.31
N ASP A 101 1.26 -15.41 11.13
CA ASP A 101 1.23 -14.02 10.74
C ASP A 101 -0.26 -13.65 10.63
N TYR A 102 -0.84 -13.20 11.75
CA TYR A 102 -2.20 -12.69 11.74
C TYR A 102 -2.17 -11.52 10.77
N PRO A 103 -2.83 -11.62 9.60
CA PRO A 103 -2.86 -10.49 8.71
C PRO A 103 -3.45 -9.36 9.54
N VAL A 104 -2.79 -8.20 9.52
CA VAL A 104 -3.51 -6.97 9.77
C VAL A 104 -4.46 -6.86 8.59
N TYR A 105 -5.60 -7.52 8.74
CA TYR A 105 -6.63 -7.59 7.74
C TYR A 105 -7.04 -6.15 7.48
N ASP A 106 -6.84 -5.69 6.24
CA ASP A 106 -7.27 -4.36 5.87
C ASP A 106 -8.79 -4.36 5.87
N ARG A 107 -9.32 -4.00 7.03
CA ARG A 107 -10.73 -4.13 7.34
C ARG A 107 -11.57 -3.24 6.45
N SER A 108 -11.02 -2.10 6.02
CA SER A 108 -11.68 -1.24 5.05
C SER A 108 -11.92 -1.94 3.70
N LYS A 109 -10.99 -2.78 3.20
CA LYS A 109 -11.18 -3.51 1.93
C LYS A 109 -12.36 -4.46 2.02
N TYR A 110 -12.54 -5.11 3.15
CA TYR A 110 -13.71 -5.96 3.37
C TYR A 110 -15.02 -5.19 3.31
N HIS A 111 -15.05 -4.02 3.94
CA HIS A 111 -16.23 -3.14 3.89
C HIS A 111 -16.53 -2.72 2.45
N GLY A 112 -15.49 -2.40 1.66
CA GLY A 112 -15.61 -2.15 0.22
C GLY A 112 -16.19 -3.35 -0.52
N VAL A 113 -15.63 -4.55 -0.34
CA VAL A 113 -16.11 -5.79 -0.98
C VAL A 113 -17.59 -6.05 -0.66
N ILE A 114 -18.01 -5.89 0.60
CA ILE A 114 -19.43 -6.07 0.95
C ILE A 114 -20.29 -4.97 0.31
N SER A 115 -19.80 -3.74 0.22
CA SER A 115 -20.52 -2.64 -0.44
C SER A 115 -20.72 -2.90 -1.94
N HIS A 116 -19.68 -3.38 -2.62
CA HIS A 116 -19.70 -3.85 -4.01
C HIS A 116 -20.62 -5.04 -4.26
N LEU A 117 -21.00 -5.79 -3.22
CA LEU A 117 -22.01 -6.85 -3.33
C LEU A 117 -23.43 -6.32 -3.10
N VAL A 118 -23.63 -5.54 -2.05
CA VAL A 118 -24.96 -5.19 -1.56
C VAL A 118 -25.65 -4.10 -2.38
N ILE A 119 -24.88 -3.13 -2.89
CA ILE A 119 -25.43 -2.01 -3.64
C ILE A 119 -25.94 -2.41 -5.04
N PRO A 120 -25.25 -3.24 -5.84
CA PRO A 120 -25.84 -3.81 -7.04
C PRO A 120 -27.12 -4.61 -6.77
N GLU A 121 -27.18 -5.38 -5.68
CA GLU A 121 -28.38 -6.13 -5.30
C GLU A 121 -29.55 -5.20 -4.95
N LEU A 122 -29.29 -4.12 -4.22
CA LEU A 122 -30.26 -3.07 -3.93
C LEU A 122 -30.80 -2.46 -5.23
N LEU A 123 -29.92 -1.95 -6.08
CA LEU A 123 -30.30 -1.20 -7.27
C LEU A 123 -30.96 -2.08 -8.34
N SER A 124 -30.60 -3.37 -8.43
CA SER A 124 -31.27 -4.33 -9.32
C SER A 124 -32.63 -4.82 -8.79
N GLY A 125 -32.97 -4.49 -7.54
CA GLY A 125 -34.16 -4.97 -6.84
C GLY A 125 -34.09 -6.44 -6.43
N ASN A 126 -32.89 -7.01 -6.35
CA ASN A 126 -32.63 -8.40 -5.96
C ASN A 126 -32.29 -8.55 -4.47
N LEU A 127 -32.13 -7.45 -3.74
CA LEU A 127 -31.79 -7.46 -2.31
C LEU A 127 -32.82 -8.28 -1.51
N ILE A 128 -32.35 -9.38 -0.91
CA ILE A 128 -33.18 -10.35 -0.20
C ILE A 128 -33.43 -9.85 1.23
N ASN A 129 -34.71 -9.74 1.61
CA ASN A 129 -35.07 -9.56 3.01
C ASN A 129 -34.97 -10.93 3.72
N ILE A 130 -34.17 -11.04 4.78
CA ILE A 130 -34.20 -12.24 5.64
C ILE A 130 -35.46 -12.12 6.49
N GLU A 131 -36.62 -12.48 5.94
CA GLU A 131 -37.81 -12.66 6.76
C GLU A 131 -37.51 -13.68 7.84
N LYS A 132 -37.59 -13.24 9.11
CA LYS A 132 -37.64 -14.02 10.35
C LYS A 132 -37.42 -15.52 10.13
N SER A 133 -36.18 -15.89 9.83
CA SER A 133 -35.77 -17.28 9.95
C SER A 133 -35.72 -17.55 11.44
N SER A 134 -36.82 -18.08 11.97
CA SER A 134 -36.94 -18.74 13.26
C SER A 134 -35.99 -19.94 13.41
N ARG A 135 -35.05 -20.12 12.47
CA ARG A 135 -34.00 -21.14 12.45
C ARG A 135 -32.60 -20.59 12.11
N VAL A 136 -32.33 -19.30 12.33
CA VAL A 136 -30.96 -18.95 12.75
C VAL A 136 -30.86 -19.48 14.16
N LYS A 137 -30.29 -20.68 14.31
CA LYS A 137 -29.92 -21.24 15.63
C LYS A 137 -29.35 -20.08 16.45
N LYS A 138 -29.88 -19.86 17.67
CA LYS A 138 -29.24 -18.99 18.67
C LYS A 138 -27.74 -19.18 18.53
N LEU A 139 -27.05 -18.16 18.03
CA LEU A 139 -25.59 -18.16 18.04
C LEU A 139 -25.20 -18.35 19.52
N PRO A 140 -24.29 -19.28 19.83
CA PRO A 140 -23.95 -19.58 21.22
C PRO A 140 -23.48 -18.29 21.89
N GLU A 141 -23.89 -18.08 23.14
CA GLU A 141 -23.49 -16.92 23.97
C GLU A 141 -21.98 -16.88 24.27
N GLN A 142 -21.20 -17.79 23.69
CA GLN A 142 -19.75 -17.69 23.59
C GLN A 142 -19.28 -18.10 22.19
N PRO A 143 -18.31 -17.38 21.60
CA PRO A 143 -17.75 -17.73 20.31
C PRO A 143 -16.94 -19.03 20.43
N GLU A 144 -17.52 -20.16 20.01
CA GLU A 144 -16.74 -21.37 19.75
C GLU A 144 -15.74 -21.06 18.62
N GLN A 145 -14.48 -20.81 18.99
CA GLN A 145 -13.34 -20.53 18.12
C GLN A 145 -13.03 -21.63 17.08
N SER A 146 -13.73 -22.77 17.10
CA SER A 146 -13.29 -24.00 16.44
C SER A 146 -13.90 -24.28 15.05
N LYS A 147 -14.88 -23.51 14.57
CA LYS A 147 -15.44 -23.68 13.21
C LYS A 147 -15.06 -22.59 12.19
N GLN A 148 -14.42 -21.52 12.63
CA GLN A 148 -13.85 -20.46 11.77
C GLN A 148 -12.65 -20.95 10.94
N LEU A 149 -12.06 -22.10 11.30
CA LEU A 149 -10.80 -22.61 10.77
C LEU A 149 -10.89 -23.45 9.49
N LYS A 150 -12.10 -23.82 9.01
CA LYS A 150 -12.26 -24.63 7.77
C LYS A 150 -12.69 -23.87 6.52
N LEU A 151 -13.00 -22.57 6.63
CA LEU A 151 -13.43 -21.76 5.46
C LEU A 151 -12.29 -21.02 4.75
N PHE A 152 -11.06 -21.11 5.28
CA PHE A 152 -9.92 -20.29 4.81
C PHE A 152 -8.66 -21.07 4.42
N SER A 153 -8.76 -22.39 4.26
CA SER A 153 -7.71 -23.22 3.66
C SER A 153 -8.15 -23.70 2.28
N ASN A 154 -7.42 -23.29 1.23
CA ASN A 154 -7.55 -23.55 -0.22
C ASN A 154 -8.06 -22.28 -0.94
N GLY A 155 -7.46 -21.70 -1.99
CA GLY A 155 -6.31 -21.95 -2.85
C GLY A 155 -6.52 -21.08 -4.12
N ALA A 156 -5.45 -20.57 -4.74
CA ALA A 156 -5.38 -19.96 -6.08
C ALA A 156 -6.08 -18.60 -6.42
N ASP A 157 -5.45 -17.92 -7.39
CA ASP A 157 -5.75 -16.63 -8.05
C ASP A 157 -7.12 -16.54 -8.78
N ASN A 158 -8.19 -17.07 -8.19
CA ASN A 158 -9.54 -16.99 -8.73
C ASN A 158 -10.61 -16.88 -7.62
N ASN A 159 -10.26 -16.35 -6.44
CA ASN A 159 -11.19 -16.30 -5.31
C ASN A 159 -12.18 -15.14 -5.26
N ASP A 160 -12.17 -14.23 -6.24
CA ASP A 160 -13.40 -13.50 -6.60
C ASP A 160 -14.45 -14.44 -7.21
N LEU A 161 -14.16 -15.73 -7.38
CA LEU A 161 -15.14 -16.74 -7.83
C LEU A 161 -15.57 -17.71 -6.72
N PHE A 162 -14.74 -17.92 -5.68
CA PHE A 162 -15.01 -18.91 -4.62
C PHE A 162 -15.77 -18.33 -3.44
N LEU A 163 -15.59 -17.03 -3.13
CA LEU A 163 -16.51 -16.33 -2.22
C LEU A 163 -17.92 -16.32 -2.82
N PHE A 164 -18.05 -16.23 -4.15
CA PHE A 164 -19.34 -16.14 -4.84
C PHE A 164 -20.07 -17.49 -4.97
N ARG A 165 -19.37 -18.63 -5.04
CA ARG A 165 -20.01 -19.97 -5.10
C ARG A 165 -20.33 -20.59 -3.74
N ALA A 166 -19.57 -20.27 -2.69
CA ALA A 166 -19.85 -20.81 -1.34
C ALA A 166 -21.12 -20.21 -0.69
N LEU A 167 -21.57 -19.05 -1.20
CA LEU A 167 -22.75 -18.32 -0.70
C LEU A 167 -24.09 -18.92 -1.17
N ASP A 168 -24.09 -19.83 -2.15
CA ASP A 168 -25.29 -20.32 -2.83
C ASP A 168 -25.95 -21.56 -2.18
N LYS A 169 -25.42 -22.06 -1.04
CA LYS A 169 -25.92 -23.30 -0.39
C LYS A 169 -26.92 -23.10 0.75
N ALA A 170 -27.23 -21.88 1.16
CA ALA A 170 -28.39 -21.65 2.02
C ALA A 170 -29.62 -21.50 1.14
N LYS A 171 -30.53 -22.49 1.15
CA LYS A 171 -31.88 -22.39 0.56
C LYS A 171 -32.69 -21.29 1.26
N LEU A 172 -32.34 -20.02 1.03
CA LEU A 172 -33.06 -18.86 1.51
C LEU A 172 -34.20 -18.57 0.53
N LYS A 173 -35.44 -18.50 1.04
CA LYS A 173 -36.60 -18.11 0.24
C LYS A 173 -36.39 -16.68 -0.26
N LYS A 174 -36.39 -16.49 -1.58
CA LYS A 174 -36.20 -15.19 -2.24
C LYS A 174 -37.54 -14.44 -2.23
N THR A 175 -37.67 -13.41 -1.40
CA THR A 175 -38.85 -12.53 -1.40
C THR A 175 -38.42 -11.11 -1.80
N PRO A 176 -38.92 -10.55 -2.92
CA PRO A 176 -38.55 -9.21 -3.37
C PRO A 176 -39.07 -8.12 -2.43
N LEU A 177 -38.31 -7.04 -2.25
CA LEU A 177 -38.70 -5.89 -1.44
C LEU A 177 -40.01 -5.27 -1.99
N LYS A 178 -41.08 -5.22 -1.20
CA LYS A 178 -42.39 -4.66 -1.63
C LYS A 178 -42.30 -3.14 -1.76
N ARG A 179 -42.58 -2.62 -2.97
CA ARG A 179 -42.47 -1.19 -3.40
C ARG A 179 -43.05 -0.15 -2.42
N ASN A 180 -44.15 -0.44 -1.75
CA ASN A 180 -44.86 0.56 -0.91
C ASN A 180 -44.38 0.62 0.56
N LEU A 181 -43.57 -0.33 1.01
CA LEU A 181 -42.98 -0.31 2.36
C LEU A 181 -41.70 0.57 2.42
N ALA A 182 -41.25 1.09 1.26
CA ALA A 182 -39.87 1.50 1.02
C ALA A 182 -39.61 3.01 1.15
N ILE A 183 -40.48 3.89 0.63
CA ILE A 183 -40.14 5.32 0.51
C ILE A 183 -40.08 6.03 1.87
N LYS A 184 -41.13 5.93 2.69
CA LYS A 184 -41.15 6.57 4.04
C LYS A 184 -40.06 6.05 4.97
N LEU A 185 -39.66 4.79 4.81
CA LEU A 185 -38.55 4.21 5.57
C LEU A 185 -37.21 4.76 5.06
N ILE A 186 -37.03 4.87 3.75
CA ILE A 186 -35.84 5.49 3.14
C ILE A 186 -35.72 6.96 3.56
N GLU A 187 -36.79 7.75 3.45
CA GLU A 187 -36.83 9.15 3.89
C GLU A 187 -36.45 9.30 5.37
N ARG A 188 -36.92 8.37 6.22
CA ARG A 188 -36.50 8.33 7.63
C ARG A 188 -35.02 8.02 7.79
N ILE A 189 -34.49 7.04 7.06
CA ILE A 189 -33.07 6.66 7.14
C ILE A 189 -32.18 7.81 6.65
N GLU A 190 -32.59 8.50 5.58
CA GLU A 190 -31.93 9.70 5.06
C GLU A 190 -31.92 10.81 6.12
N TRP A 191 -33.07 11.11 6.71
CA TRP A 191 -33.17 12.11 7.79
C TRP A 191 -32.34 11.73 9.03
N GLU A 192 -32.35 10.45 9.43
CA GLU A 192 -31.53 9.95 10.55
C GLU A 192 -30.02 10.05 10.24
N ARG A 193 -29.63 9.82 8.99
CA ARG A 193 -28.25 10.02 8.52
C ARG A 193 -27.87 11.49 8.54
N ASP A 194 -28.69 12.39 8.02
CA ASP A 194 -28.37 13.82 7.93
C ASP A 194 -28.17 14.43 9.31
N ASN A 195 -28.96 14.03 10.30
CA ASN A 195 -28.73 14.43 11.70
C ASN A 195 -27.36 13.96 12.22
N LEU A 196 -26.94 12.73 11.89
CA LEU A 196 -25.61 12.23 12.25
C LEU A 196 -24.51 13.06 11.56
N VAL A 197 -24.72 13.50 10.32
CA VAL A 197 -23.77 14.36 9.60
C VAL A 197 -23.63 15.72 10.28
N GLU A 198 -24.74 16.33 10.74
CA GLU A 198 -24.66 17.59 11.51
C GLU A 198 -23.90 17.41 12.83
N GLU A 199 -24.09 16.29 13.53
CA GLU A 199 -23.28 15.96 14.71
C GLU A 199 -21.80 15.78 14.37
N MET A 200 -21.48 15.16 13.22
CA MET A 200 -20.10 15.00 12.75
C MET A 200 -19.38 16.33 12.52
N LYS A 201 -20.10 17.37 12.06
CA LYS A 201 -19.52 18.71 11.89
C LYS A 201 -19.02 19.31 13.21
N THR A 202 -19.55 18.86 14.35
CA THR A 202 -19.10 19.28 15.69
C THR A 202 -17.89 18.49 16.20
N GLY A 203 -17.34 17.56 15.41
CA GLY A 203 -16.25 16.66 15.80
C GLY A 203 -16.71 15.36 16.45
N THR A 204 -18.03 15.12 16.58
CA THR A 204 -18.57 13.87 17.15
C THR A 204 -18.52 12.75 16.13
N LEU A 205 -17.87 11.61 16.43
CA LEU A 205 -17.83 10.49 15.49
C LEU A 205 -19.20 9.80 15.40
N PRO A 206 -19.59 9.23 14.24
CA PRO A 206 -20.92 8.62 14.08
C PRO A 206 -21.27 7.60 15.15
N PHE A 207 -20.34 6.73 15.54
CA PHE A 207 -20.62 5.69 16.54
C PHE A 207 -20.70 6.23 17.98
N GLN A 208 -20.19 7.43 18.23
CA GLN A 208 -20.29 8.11 19.53
C GLN A 208 -21.64 8.83 19.69
N SER A 209 -22.35 9.08 18.58
CA SER A 209 -23.67 9.70 18.61
C SER A 209 -24.71 8.83 19.32
N LYS A 210 -25.51 9.46 20.18
CA LYS A 210 -26.71 8.84 20.79
C LYS A 210 -27.77 8.46 19.75
N ASN A 211 -27.75 9.08 18.57
CA ASN A 211 -28.71 8.84 17.49
C ASN A 211 -28.30 7.67 16.58
N PHE A 212 -27.04 7.23 16.61
CA PHE A 212 -26.53 6.18 15.74
C PHE A 212 -27.20 4.80 15.93
N PRO A 213 -27.51 4.33 17.16
CA PRO A 213 -28.27 3.09 17.35
C PRO A 213 -29.66 3.12 16.68
N LYS A 214 -30.32 4.29 16.67
CA LYS A 214 -31.62 4.49 16.02
C LYS A 214 -31.47 4.38 14.49
N PHE A 215 -30.52 5.11 13.91
CA PHE A 215 -30.16 5.01 12.49
C PHE A 215 -29.86 3.56 12.08
N ARG A 216 -28.98 2.87 12.82
CA ARG A 216 -28.62 1.47 12.59
C ARG A 216 -29.84 0.55 12.61
N LYS A 217 -30.77 0.75 13.55
CA LYS A 217 -32.01 -0.03 13.66
C LYS A 217 -32.93 0.15 12.45
N SER A 218 -33.04 1.37 11.93
CA SER A 218 -33.79 1.67 10.71
C SER A 218 -33.12 1.03 9.48
N LEU A 219 -31.80 1.21 9.33
CA LEU A 219 -31.02 0.67 8.22
C LEU A 219 -31.04 -0.87 8.17
N ARG A 220 -31.02 -1.53 9.35
CA ARG A 220 -31.12 -2.99 9.47
C ARG A 220 -32.37 -3.55 8.80
N ARG A 221 -33.47 -2.80 8.74
CA ARG A 221 -34.70 -3.26 8.06
C ARG A 221 -34.53 -3.49 6.56
N ILE A 222 -33.46 -2.96 5.97
CA ILE A 222 -33.11 -3.14 4.56
C ILE A 222 -31.87 -4.05 4.42
N PHE A 223 -30.84 -3.86 5.24
CA PHE A 223 -29.52 -4.47 5.03
C PHE A 223 -29.10 -5.53 6.07
N GLU A 224 -30.02 -6.08 6.89
CA GLU A 224 -29.69 -6.97 8.02
C GLU A 224 -28.63 -8.04 7.72
N GLY A 225 -28.84 -8.83 6.66
CA GLY A 225 -27.95 -9.93 6.29
C GLY A 225 -26.50 -9.50 5.98
N TYR A 226 -26.32 -8.29 5.47
CA TYR A 226 -25.02 -7.72 5.13
C TYR A 226 -24.40 -6.96 6.30
N MET A 227 -25.21 -6.22 7.06
CA MET A 227 -24.76 -5.53 8.27
C MET A 227 -24.19 -6.51 9.30
N VAL A 228 -24.83 -7.67 9.50
CA VAL A 228 -24.31 -8.73 10.38
C VAL A 228 -22.92 -9.20 9.92
N ARG A 229 -22.64 -9.26 8.61
CA ARG A 229 -21.31 -9.66 8.10
C ARG A 229 -20.23 -8.62 8.38
N ILE A 230 -20.58 -7.34 8.32
CA ILE A 230 -19.68 -6.23 8.69
C ILE A 230 -19.41 -6.28 10.20
N LEU A 231 -20.46 -6.42 11.00
CA LEU A 231 -20.39 -6.42 12.45
C LEU A 231 -19.69 -7.66 13.03
N ASN A 232 -19.80 -8.82 12.38
CA ASN A 232 -19.09 -10.05 12.81
C ASN A 232 -17.57 -9.97 12.64
N GLN A 233 -17.09 -9.01 11.84
CA GLN A 233 -15.66 -8.67 11.77
C GLN A 233 -15.28 -7.58 12.78
N SER A 234 -16.26 -7.06 13.54
CA SER A 234 -16.09 -6.00 14.53
C SER A 234 -15.91 -6.57 15.92
N ILE A 235 -14.86 -6.10 16.60
CA ILE A 235 -14.55 -6.45 17.98
C ILE A 235 -15.52 -5.71 18.94
N MET A 236 -16.06 -4.56 18.49
CA MET A 236 -17.05 -3.75 19.20
C MET A 236 -18.33 -3.58 18.37
N GLU A 237 -19.48 -3.37 19.00
CA GLU A 237 -20.68 -2.93 18.28
C GLU A 237 -20.45 -1.54 17.65
N GLY A 238 -20.31 -1.48 16.31
CA GLY A 238 -20.30 -0.21 15.57
C GLY A 238 -18.99 0.58 15.60
N ASP A 239 -17.88 -0.01 15.17
CA ASP A 239 -16.64 0.76 15.00
C ASP A 239 -16.74 1.81 13.86
N TYR A 240 -15.84 2.79 13.86
CA TYR A 240 -15.83 3.92 12.92
C TYR A 240 -16.03 3.51 11.46
N LEU A 241 -15.29 2.50 10.98
CA LEU A 241 -15.42 2.01 9.60
C LEU A 241 -16.79 1.42 9.30
N SER A 242 -17.39 0.68 10.24
CA SER A 242 -18.76 0.17 10.09
C SER A 242 -19.76 1.31 9.98
N SER A 243 -19.59 2.34 10.81
CA SER A 243 -20.49 3.50 10.84
C SER A 243 -20.43 4.30 9.55
N LEU A 244 -19.22 4.59 9.03
CA LEU A 244 -19.06 5.20 7.72
C LEU A 244 -19.66 4.33 6.61
N THR A 245 -19.47 3.01 6.66
CA THR A 245 -20.03 2.09 5.66
C THR A 245 -21.56 2.11 5.66
N PHE A 246 -22.17 2.09 6.84
CA PHE A 246 -23.63 2.12 6.98
C PHE A 246 -24.23 3.45 6.54
N MET A 247 -23.59 4.57 6.87
CA MET A 247 -23.99 5.89 6.37
C MET A 247 -23.81 5.99 4.84
N THR A 248 -22.77 5.36 4.29
CA THR A 248 -22.55 5.24 2.84
C THR A 248 -23.66 4.41 2.16
N TRP A 249 -24.12 3.32 2.79
CA TRP A 249 -25.24 2.55 2.26
C TRP A 249 -26.56 3.33 2.32
N ALA A 250 -26.72 4.21 3.31
CA ALA A 250 -27.88 5.09 3.39
C ALA A 250 -27.91 6.08 2.21
N SER A 251 -26.77 6.64 1.77
CA SER A 251 -26.76 7.51 0.57
C SER A 251 -27.08 6.76 -0.72
N ALA A 252 -26.79 5.45 -0.79
CA ALA A 252 -27.21 4.61 -1.90
C ALA A 252 -28.74 4.37 -1.97
N LEU A 253 -29.46 4.49 -0.84
CA LEU A 253 -30.93 4.43 -0.83
C LEU A 253 -31.56 5.62 -1.56
N SER A 254 -30.89 6.78 -1.57
CA SER A 254 -31.35 7.96 -2.32
C SER A 254 -31.39 7.68 -3.82
N VAL A 255 -30.36 7.00 -4.35
CA VAL A 255 -30.34 6.58 -5.76
C VAL A 255 -31.51 5.63 -6.04
N TYR A 256 -31.71 4.61 -5.20
CA TYR A 256 -32.84 3.69 -5.33
C TYR A 256 -34.20 4.42 -5.27
N ARG A 257 -34.34 5.41 -4.40
CA ARG A 257 -35.57 6.22 -4.27
C ARG A 257 -35.84 7.02 -5.55
N TRP A 258 -34.81 7.59 -6.18
CA TRP A 258 -34.96 8.37 -7.41
C TRP A 258 -35.21 7.50 -8.64
N SER A 259 -34.49 6.37 -8.77
CA SER A 259 -34.50 5.55 -9.99
C SER A 259 -35.41 4.32 -9.94
N GLY A 260 -35.76 3.86 -8.74
CA GLY A 260 -36.34 2.54 -8.53
C GLY A 260 -35.38 1.41 -8.98
N ASN A 261 -35.95 0.26 -9.33
CA ASN A 261 -35.19 -0.89 -9.81
C ASN A 261 -34.59 -0.62 -11.18
N LEU A 262 -33.27 -0.64 -11.23
CA LEU A 262 -32.48 -0.53 -12.44
C LEU A 262 -32.37 -1.87 -13.17
N THR A 263 -32.31 -1.82 -14.50
CA THR A 263 -32.06 -2.99 -15.34
C THR A 263 -30.67 -2.88 -15.96
N PHE A 264 -29.74 -3.68 -15.44
CA PHE A 264 -28.35 -3.72 -15.89
C PHE A 264 -27.79 -5.14 -15.80
N PHE A 265 -26.70 -5.35 -16.52
CA PHE A 265 -25.88 -6.55 -16.38
C PHE A 265 -24.80 -6.25 -15.35
N SER A 266 -24.66 -7.11 -14.34
CA SER A 266 -23.69 -6.94 -13.26
C SER A 266 -22.47 -7.84 -13.45
N GLU A 267 -21.33 -7.41 -12.92
CA GLU A 267 -20.19 -8.29 -12.64
C GLU A 267 -19.61 -8.97 -13.91
N ILE A 268 -19.49 -8.20 -14.99
CA ILE A 268 -19.14 -8.69 -16.33
C ILE A 268 -17.63 -8.52 -16.57
N PRO A 269 -16.93 -9.55 -17.07
CA PRO A 269 -15.57 -9.37 -17.60
C PRO A 269 -15.56 -8.41 -18.79
N VAL A 270 -14.75 -7.36 -18.73
CA VAL A 270 -14.58 -6.44 -19.86
C VAL A 270 -13.91 -7.18 -21.02
N LEU A 271 -12.71 -7.70 -20.77
CA LEU A 271 -12.00 -8.63 -21.64
C LEU A 271 -11.55 -9.84 -20.82
N PRO A 272 -12.05 -11.06 -21.13
CA PRO A 272 -11.70 -12.26 -20.40
C PRO A 272 -10.33 -12.81 -20.81
N TYR A 273 -9.70 -13.57 -19.90
CA TYR A 273 -8.34 -14.08 -20.05
C TYR A 273 -8.11 -15.08 -21.19
N ASN A 274 -9.15 -15.52 -21.89
CA ASN A 274 -9.02 -16.39 -23.07
C ASN A 274 -8.62 -15.62 -24.33
N TYR A 275 -8.58 -14.27 -24.29
CA TYR A 275 -8.04 -13.42 -25.35
C TYR A 275 -6.58 -12.98 -25.08
N ASP A 276 -5.81 -13.76 -24.31
CA ASP A 276 -4.42 -13.47 -23.88
C ASP A 276 -4.23 -12.27 -22.92
N LEU A 277 -5.19 -11.36 -22.84
CA LEU A 277 -5.20 -10.21 -21.93
C LEU A 277 -6.50 -10.14 -21.12
N GLY A 278 -6.39 -10.11 -19.78
CA GLY A 278 -7.51 -9.82 -18.90
C GLY A 278 -7.60 -8.34 -18.52
N ALA A 279 -8.72 -7.68 -18.80
CA ALA A 279 -8.92 -6.24 -18.58
C ALA A 279 -9.79 -5.86 -17.36
N GLY A 280 -10.00 -6.81 -16.43
CA GLY A 280 -10.81 -6.58 -15.24
C GLY A 280 -12.30 -6.86 -15.44
N ARG A 281 -13.11 -6.39 -14.48
CA ARG A 281 -14.57 -6.59 -14.41
C ARG A 281 -15.26 -5.26 -14.15
N MET A 282 -16.37 -5.01 -14.84
CA MET A 282 -17.19 -3.83 -14.62
C MET A 282 -18.35 -4.14 -13.66
N ASP A 283 -18.71 -3.17 -12.83
CA ASP A 283 -19.78 -3.31 -11.84
C ASP A 283 -21.14 -3.41 -12.52
N ALA A 284 -21.44 -2.48 -13.44
CA ALA A 284 -22.72 -2.41 -14.12
C ALA A 284 -22.63 -1.96 -15.59
N PHE A 285 -23.40 -2.61 -16.45
CA PHE A 285 -23.56 -2.28 -17.87
C PHE A 285 -25.04 -2.09 -18.22
N PHE A 286 -25.37 -0.93 -18.79
CA PHE A 286 -26.74 -0.49 -19.06
C PHE A 286 -26.98 -0.29 -20.55
N VAL A 287 -28.23 -0.53 -20.96
CA VAL A 287 -28.78 0.00 -22.22
C VAL A 287 -29.44 1.33 -21.91
N ARG A 288 -28.88 2.43 -22.38
CA ARG A 288 -29.36 3.80 -22.10
C ARG A 288 -30.39 4.25 -23.14
N LYS A 289 -30.11 4.05 -24.42
CA LYS A 289 -31.03 4.35 -25.53
C LYS A 289 -30.97 3.29 -26.63
N ILE A 290 -32.06 3.14 -27.37
CA ILE A 290 -32.15 2.37 -28.61
C ILE A 290 -32.73 3.31 -29.67
N ASN A 291 -31.98 3.60 -30.74
CA ASN A 291 -32.30 4.65 -31.73
C ASN A 291 -32.64 5.99 -31.07
N ASP A 292 -31.74 6.48 -30.22
CA ASP A 292 -31.86 7.77 -29.51
C ASP A 292 -33.07 7.93 -28.58
N ALA A 293 -33.87 6.87 -28.39
CA ALA A 293 -35.02 6.85 -27.49
C ALA A 293 -34.75 5.94 -26.27
N VAL A 294 -35.34 6.32 -25.13
CA VAL A 294 -35.32 5.48 -23.91
C VAL A 294 -36.04 4.16 -24.20
N PRO A 295 -35.49 2.99 -23.79
CA PRO A 295 -36.12 1.70 -24.05
C PRO A 295 -37.56 1.61 -23.54
N ASN A 296 -38.48 1.20 -24.40
CA ASN A 296 -39.88 0.98 -24.03
C ASN A 296 -40.05 -0.28 -23.17
N LEU A 297 -41.25 -0.46 -22.59
CA LEU A 297 -41.53 -1.59 -21.68
C LEU A 297 -41.27 -2.98 -22.28
N SER A 298 -41.52 -3.16 -23.59
CA SER A 298 -41.25 -4.44 -24.28
C SER A 298 -39.75 -4.69 -24.41
N GLN A 299 -38.99 -3.67 -24.81
CA GLN A 299 -37.52 -3.72 -24.89
C GLN A 299 -36.90 -3.97 -23.51
N VAL A 300 -37.34 -3.26 -22.47
CA VAL A 300 -36.89 -3.46 -21.09
C VAL A 300 -37.14 -4.89 -20.60
N LYS A 301 -38.30 -5.48 -20.92
CA LYS A 301 -38.59 -6.90 -20.60
C LYS A 301 -37.60 -7.86 -21.26
N LYS A 302 -37.25 -7.64 -22.53
CA LYS A 302 -36.26 -8.45 -23.25
C LYS A 302 -34.86 -8.30 -22.66
N ILE A 303 -34.42 -7.06 -22.39
CA ILE A 303 -33.13 -6.78 -21.74
C ILE A 303 -33.07 -7.47 -20.37
N LYS A 304 -34.11 -7.32 -19.54
CA LYS A 304 -34.21 -7.96 -18.23
C LYS A 304 -34.21 -9.49 -18.28
N ALA A 305 -34.69 -10.10 -19.37
CA ALA A 305 -34.58 -11.53 -19.57
C ALA A 305 -33.12 -11.94 -19.86
N MET A 306 -32.38 -11.10 -20.59
CA MET A 306 -30.96 -11.32 -20.88
C MET A 306 -30.08 -11.14 -19.64
N THR A 307 -30.36 -10.17 -18.75
CA THR A 307 -29.55 -9.96 -17.53
C THR A 307 -29.55 -11.15 -16.57
N ARG A 308 -30.49 -12.10 -16.73
CA ARG A 308 -30.56 -13.35 -15.98
C ARG A 308 -29.65 -14.46 -16.54
N ARG A 309 -29.06 -14.25 -17.72
CA ARG A 309 -28.13 -15.19 -18.37
C ARG A 309 -26.69 -14.81 -18.07
N LYS A 310 -25.79 -15.79 -18.12
CA LYS A 310 -24.35 -15.56 -17.98
C LYS A 310 -23.73 -15.31 -19.35
N PHE A 311 -22.87 -14.30 -19.43
CA PHE A 311 -22.08 -13.97 -20.61
C PHE A 311 -20.60 -14.06 -20.28
N SER A 312 -19.78 -14.44 -21.26
CA SER A 312 -18.33 -14.58 -21.14
C SER A 312 -17.60 -13.24 -21.18
N SER A 313 -18.16 -12.23 -21.88
CA SER A 313 -17.63 -10.86 -21.92
C SER A 313 -18.71 -9.84 -22.25
N VAL A 314 -18.41 -8.55 -22.04
CA VAL A 314 -19.28 -7.45 -22.50
C VAL A 314 -19.50 -7.46 -24.01
N GLY A 315 -18.50 -7.87 -24.81
CA GLY A 315 -18.64 -8.00 -26.27
C GLY A 315 -19.75 -8.97 -26.69
N HIS A 316 -19.94 -10.08 -25.96
CA HIS A 316 -21.04 -11.01 -26.21
C HIS A 316 -22.42 -10.41 -25.90
N ILE A 317 -22.50 -9.53 -24.90
CA ILE A 317 -23.73 -8.83 -24.54
C ILE A 317 -24.08 -7.83 -25.65
N ILE A 318 -23.11 -7.02 -26.09
CA ILE A 318 -23.29 -6.06 -27.18
C ILE A 318 -23.73 -6.79 -28.45
N SER A 319 -23.01 -7.84 -28.87
CA SER A 319 -23.37 -8.64 -30.06
C SER A 319 -24.78 -9.23 -29.95
N GLY A 320 -25.16 -9.74 -28.76
CA GLY A 320 -26.50 -10.25 -28.52
C GLY A 320 -27.61 -9.19 -28.59
N LEU A 321 -27.35 -7.99 -28.05
CA LEU A 321 -28.31 -6.88 -28.05
C LEU A 321 -28.46 -6.26 -29.44
N LEU A 322 -27.36 -6.08 -30.18
CA LEU A 322 -27.37 -5.63 -31.57
C LEU A 322 -28.13 -6.61 -32.47
N LYS A 323 -27.93 -7.93 -32.30
CA LYS A 323 -28.73 -8.94 -33.03
C LYS A 323 -30.22 -8.89 -32.68
N LEU A 324 -30.56 -8.54 -31.45
CA LEU A 324 -31.94 -8.55 -30.97
C LEU A 324 -32.72 -7.28 -31.36
N PHE A 325 -32.06 -6.14 -31.48
CA PHE A 325 -32.69 -4.85 -31.79
C PHE A 325 -32.35 -4.29 -33.17
N GLY A 326 -31.27 -4.73 -33.82
CA GLY A 326 -30.90 -4.36 -35.20
C GLY A 326 -30.65 -2.87 -35.43
N THR A 327 -30.39 -2.10 -34.39
CA THR A 327 -30.49 -0.64 -34.36
C THR A 327 -29.31 -0.03 -33.60
N HIS A 328 -29.11 1.29 -33.69
CA HIS A 328 -28.05 1.95 -32.93
C HIS A 328 -28.39 1.93 -31.43
N ILE A 329 -27.45 1.50 -30.58
CA ILE A 329 -27.68 1.39 -29.13
C ILE A 329 -26.64 2.24 -28.36
N GLU A 330 -27.12 3.10 -27.46
CA GLU A 330 -26.27 3.82 -26.52
C GLU A 330 -26.15 2.99 -25.24
N PHE A 331 -24.93 2.59 -24.88
CA PHE A 331 -24.64 1.85 -23.65
C PHE A 331 -23.97 2.75 -22.60
N LYS A 332 -24.22 2.45 -21.33
CA LYS A 332 -23.54 3.10 -20.20
C LYS A 332 -22.81 2.07 -19.33
N ILE A 333 -21.53 2.31 -19.07
CA ILE A 333 -20.73 1.57 -18.08
C ILE A 333 -20.71 2.39 -16.80
N THR A 334 -21.18 1.81 -15.69
CA THR A 334 -21.14 2.47 -14.39
C THR A 334 -20.20 1.70 -13.45
N ASP A 335 -19.29 2.43 -12.81
CA ASP A 335 -18.33 1.92 -11.81
C ASP A 335 -18.64 2.60 -10.46
N TRP A 336 -18.99 1.81 -9.45
CA TRP A 336 -19.39 2.31 -8.14
C TRP A 336 -18.18 2.37 -7.21
N LYS A 337 -18.05 3.46 -6.46
CA LYS A 337 -16.97 3.64 -5.48
C LYS A 337 -17.58 3.97 -4.13
N PHE A 338 -17.04 3.34 -3.09
CA PHE A 338 -17.51 3.53 -1.72
C PHE A 338 -16.46 4.26 -0.89
N ALA A 339 -16.92 5.19 -0.06
CA ALA A 339 -16.07 5.93 0.86
C ALA A 339 -15.15 5.04 1.70
N VAL A 340 -15.57 3.81 2.02
CA VAL A 340 -14.75 2.81 2.71
C VAL A 340 -14.46 1.62 1.77
N GLY A 341 -13.17 1.37 1.55
CA GLY A 341 -12.63 0.23 0.82
C GLY A 341 -11.97 0.56 -0.52
N ASP A 342 -12.39 1.64 -1.18
CA ASP A 342 -11.91 2.00 -2.53
C ASP A 342 -10.82 3.08 -2.55
N GLY A 343 -10.46 3.63 -1.38
CA GLY A 343 -9.40 4.64 -1.25
C GLY A 343 -8.02 4.14 -1.69
N LYS A 344 -7.31 4.91 -2.52
CA LYS A 344 -6.03 4.47 -3.12
C LYS A 344 -4.81 4.57 -2.20
N ARG A 345 -4.96 5.20 -1.02
CA ARG A 345 -3.87 5.43 -0.05
C ARG A 345 -3.86 4.43 1.12
N GLY A 346 -4.77 3.47 1.16
CA GLY A 346 -5.00 2.67 2.37
C GLY A 346 -3.91 1.68 2.74
N MET A 347 -2.95 1.37 1.86
CA MET A 347 -1.78 0.55 2.23
C MET A 347 -0.80 1.32 3.14
N ARG A 348 -0.73 2.65 3.05
CA ARG A 348 0.03 3.50 3.98
C ARG A 348 -0.75 3.75 5.26
N TYR A 349 -2.08 3.66 5.18
CA TYR A 349 -3.01 4.08 6.22
C TYR A 349 -3.70 2.97 7.02
N ARG A 350 -3.53 1.73 6.59
CA ARG A 350 -4.29 0.55 7.04
C ARG A 350 -5.81 0.73 7.00
N ALA A 351 -6.28 1.71 6.22
CA ALA A 351 -7.66 2.00 5.89
C ALA A 351 -7.72 2.71 4.53
N ASN A 352 -8.41 2.10 3.56
CA ASN A 352 -8.72 2.66 2.25
C ASN A 352 -9.99 3.50 2.41
N VAL A 353 -9.85 4.79 2.67
CA VAL A 353 -10.99 5.72 2.74
C VAL A 353 -10.83 6.76 1.64
N ILE A 354 -11.93 7.11 0.97
CA ILE A 354 -12.04 8.23 0.04
C ILE A 354 -12.74 9.36 0.80
N LYS A 355 -12.17 10.56 0.82
CA LYS A 355 -12.90 11.74 1.30
C LYS A 355 -13.70 12.39 0.17
N SER A 356 -14.80 13.05 0.52
CA SER A 356 -15.69 13.66 -0.45
C SER A 356 -15.01 14.83 -1.19
N GLU A 357 -14.12 15.58 -0.54
CA GLU A 357 -13.42 16.72 -1.15
C GLU A 357 -12.38 16.27 -2.19
N GLU A 358 -11.89 15.03 -2.12
CA GLU A 358 -10.92 14.48 -3.09
C GLU A 358 -11.54 14.27 -4.49
N VAL A 359 -12.86 14.19 -4.58
CA VAL A 359 -13.57 13.84 -5.82
C VAL A 359 -14.71 14.78 -6.17
N GLU A 360 -14.81 15.95 -5.52
CA GLU A 360 -15.93 16.87 -5.74
C GLU A 360 -15.91 17.46 -7.16
N GLU A 361 -14.75 17.90 -7.62
CA GLU A 361 -14.61 18.50 -8.96
C GLU A 361 -14.27 17.48 -10.05
N LYS A 362 -13.45 16.48 -9.73
CA LYS A 362 -12.93 15.49 -10.69
C LYS A 362 -12.82 14.10 -10.04
N PRO A 363 -12.99 13.00 -10.78
CA PRO A 363 -12.77 11.66 -10.23
C PRO A 363 -11.30 11.47 -9.84
N LEU A 364 -11.02 10.47 -8.99
CA LEU A 364 -9.63 10.09 -8.70
C LEU A 364 -8.93 9.68 -10.00
N PRO A 365 -7.67 10.10 -10.25
CA PRO A 365 -6.97 9.80 -11.50
C PRO A 365 -6.92 8.31 -11.85
N GLU A 366 -6.81 7.44 -10.84
CA GLU A 366 -6.80 5.99 -11.03
C GLU A 366 -8.17 5.43 -11.46
N ASP A 367 -9.26 5.98 -10.94
CA ASP A 367 -10.63 5.57 -11.27
C ASP A 367 -11.01 6.07 -12.67
N GLU A 368 -10.64 7.31 -13.02
CA GLU A 368 -10.79 7.84 -14.38
C GLU A 368 -10.02 6.99 -15.39
N ARG A 369 -8.76 6.65 -15.09
CA ARG A 369 -7.93 5.77 -15.92
C ARG A 369 -8.57 4.39 -16.09
N GLN A 370 -9.14 3.83 -15.02
CA GLN A 370 -9.88 2.57 -15.05
C GLN A 370 -11.14 2.66 -15.95
N MET A 371 -11.90 3.75 -15.87
CA MET A 371 -13.07 3.94 -16.73
C MET A 371 -12.68 4.08 -18.20
N LYS A 372 -11.64 4.87 -18.52
CA LYS A 372 -11.12 4.98 -19.90
C LYS A 372 -10.71 3.62 -20.47
N ARG A 373 -10.03 2.80 -19.65
CA ARG A 373 -9.72 1.40 -20.00
C ARG A 373 -10.99 0.60 -20.30
N TYR A 374 -12.03 0.70 -19.47
CA TYR A 374 -13.27 -0.06 -19.67
C TYR A 374 -13.96 0.31 -20.98
N LEU A 375 -13.99 1.59 -21.33
CA LEU A 375 -14.53 2.05 -22.61
C LEU A 375 -13.75 1.46 -23.79
N SER A 376 -12.42 1.62 -23.80
CA SER A 376 -11.57 1.12 -24.87
C SER A 376 -11.60 -0.42 -25.00
N MET A 377 -11.50 -1.14 -23.89
CA MET A 377 -11.52 -2.60 -23.89
C MET A 377 -12.89 -3.19 -24.21
N THR A 378 -13.98 -2.44 -24.05
CA THR A 378 -15.32 -2.87 -24.46
C THR A 378 -15.44 -2.90 -25.99
N VAL A 379 -14.90 -1.90 -26.68
CA VAL A 379 -14.86 -1.86 -28.16
C VAL A 379 -14.06 -3.05 -28.70
N LEU A 380 -12.85 -3.26 -28.16
CA LEU A 380 -12.01 -4.40 -28.51
C LEU A 380 -12.68 -5.76 -28.24
N SER A 381 -13.34 -5.91 -27.08
CA SER A 381 -14.09 -7.12 -26.72
C SER A 381 -15.21 -7.42 -27.70
N HIS A 382 -15.93 -6.39 -28.19
CA HIS A 382 -16.94 -6.54 -29.23
C HIS A 382 -16.34 -6.96 -30.57
N ALA A 383 -15.27 -6.30 -31.02
CA ALA A 383 -14.62 -6.60 -32.30
C ALA A 383 -14.12 -8.05 -32.38
N LEU A 384 -13.49 -8.54 -31.30
CA LEU A 384 -13.02 -9.92 -31.18
C LEU A 384 -14.19 -10.92 -31.28
N VAL A 385 -15.32 -10.64 -30.63
CA VAL A 385 -16.52 -11.51 -30.68
C VAL A 385 -17.17 -11.52 -32.05
N SER A 386 -17.17 -10.37 -32.72
CA SER A 386 -17.75 -10.20 -34.06
C SER A 386 -16.86 -10.75 -35.17
N LYS A 387 -15.66 -11.26 -34.85
CA LYS A 387 -14.68 -11.80 -35.81
C LYS A 387 -14.40 -10.83 -36.95
N MET A 388 -14.24 -9.54 -36.66
CA MET A 388 -13.85 -8.58 -37.69
C MET A 388 -12.48 -8.97 -38.25
N GLU A 389 -12.37 -9.04 -39.57
CA GLU A 389 -11.11 -9.35 -40.25
C GLU A 389 -10.03 -8.34 -39.87
N ILE A 390 -8.83 -8.84 -39.56
CA ILE A 390 -7.70 -8.06 -39.00
C ILE A 390 -6.96 -7.26 -40.09
N GLU A 391 -7.35 -7.40 -41.37
CA GLU A 391 -6.68 -6.74 -42.51
C GLU A 391 -6.57 -5.21 -42.36
N ASP A 392 -7.48 -4.59 -41.59
CA ASP A 392 -7.41 -3.18 -41.24
C ASP A 392 -7.72 -2.96 -39.75
N VAL A 393 -6.68 -3.10 -38.93
CA VAL A 393 -6.75 -2.99 -37.46
C VAL A 393 -7.36 -1.65 -37.01
N LYS A 394 -7.26 -0.58 -37.80
CA LYS A 394 -7.82 0.73 -37.46
C LYS A 394 -9.35 0.73 -37.42
N LYS A 395 -10.00 -0.12 -38.23
CA LYS A 395 -11.48 -0.23 -38.26
C LYS A 395 -12.07 -0.86 -37.00
N ILE A 396 -11.27 -1.47 -36.13
CA ILE A 396 -11.72 -2.05 -34.86
C ILE A 396 -12.36 -1.01 -33.96
N TRP A 397 -11.89 0.24 -34.03
CA TRP A 397 -12.32 1.32 -33.16
C TRP A 397 -13.55 2.08 -33.67
N GLU A 398 -13.97 1.83 -34.91
CA GLU A 398 -15.17 2.43 -35.50
C GLU A 398 -16.44 1.81 -34.88
N THR A 399 -17.22 2.61 -34.15
CA THR A 399 -18.41 2.16 -33.42
C THR A 399 -19.71 2.64 -34.06
N LYS A 400 -19.92 2.31 -35.35
CA LYS A 400 -21.12 2.75 -36.10
C LYS A 400 -22.44 2.25 -35.49
N SER A 401 -22.42 1.04 -34.92
CA SER A 401 -23.62 0.38 -34.41
C SER A 401 -23.97 0.70 -32.96
N PHE A 402 -23.08 1.34 -32.19
CA PHE A 402 -23.34 1.65 -30.79
C PHE A 402 -22.46 2.79 -30.26
N THR A 403 -22.90 3.44 -29.18
CA THR A 403 -22.10 4.45 -28.46
C THR A 403 -21.86 4.01 -27.02
N LEU A 404 -20.76 4.45 -26.41
CA LEU A 404 -20.39 4.15 -25.03
C LEU A 404 -20.27 5.42 -24.19
N VAL A 405 -20.81 5.39 -22.97
CA VAL A 405 -20.61 6.41 -21.95
C VAL A 405 -20.14 5.75 -20.66
N GLY A 406 -19.09 6.28 -20.03
CA GLY A 406 -18.63 5.88 -18.71
C GLY A 406 -19.21 6.78 -17.62
N GLU A 407 -19.52 6.22 -16.47
CA GLU A 407 -20.01 6.95 -15.29
C GLU A 407 -19.33 6.38 -14.03
N ILE A 408 -18.68 7.24 -13.25
CA ILE A 408 -18.12 6.88 -11.95
C ILE A 408 -19.01 7.49 -10.88
N VAL A 409 -19.47 6.68 -9.92
CA VAL A 409 -20.34 7.16 -8.84
C VAL A 409 -19.67 6.91 -7.49
N TYR A 410 -19.43 7.98 -6.75
CA TYR A 410 -18.86 7.94 -5.41
C TYR A 410 -19.96 8.06 -4.36
N PHE A 411 -20.13 7.03 -3.54
CA PHE A 411 -21.03 7.03 -2.40
C PHE A 411 -20.31 7.47 -1.13
N PHE A 412 -20.92 8.41 -0.41
CA PHE A 412 -20.35 9.03 0.78
C PHE A 412 -21.28 8.92 2.01
N PRO A 413 -20.71 8.92 3.23
CA PRO A 413 -21.49 8.93 4.47
C PRO A 413 -22.17 10.28 4.73
N ASP A 414 -21.53 11.37 4.33
CA ASP A 414 -21.80 12.76 4.70
C ASP A 414 -22.63 13.55 3.68
N ARG A 415 -22.80 13.03 2.45
CA ARG A 415 -23.49 13.75 1.38
C ARG A 415 -24.18 12.82 0.38
N LEU A 416 -24.90 13.39 -0.58
CA LEU A 416 -25.46 12.64 -1.71
C LEU A 416 -24.33 12.14 -2.63
N PRO A 417 -24.54 11.06 -3.41
CA PRO A 417 -23.50 10.54 -4.27
C PRO A 417 -23.00 11.56 -5.30
N VAL A 418 -21.70 11.51 -5.61
CA VAL A 418 -21.05 12.36 -6.61
C VAL A 418 -20.90 11.57 -7.91
N PHE A 419 -21.27 12.15 -9.04
CA PHE A 419 -21.30 11.51 -10.35
C PHE A 419 -20.30 12.18 -11.29
N HIS A 420 -19.50 11.38 -11.98
CA HIS A 420 -18.55 11.84 -13.00
C HIS A 420 -18.77 11.08 -14.30
N ASP A 421 -19.13 11.80 -15.36
CA ASP A 421 -19.24 11.24 -16.70
C ASP A 421 -17.86 11.23 -17.39
N VAL A 422 -17.54 10.11 -18.04
CA VAL A 422 -16.34 9.95 -18.86
C VAL A 422 -16.78 9.55 -20.26
N LYS A 423 -16.51 10.42 -21.24
CA LYS A 423 -16.76 10.16 -22.67
C LYS A 423 -15.45 10.23 -23.42
N LEU A 424 -15.33 9.40 -24.44
CA LEU A 424 -14.18 9.36 -25.34
C LEU A 424 -14.70 9.40 -26.77
N SER A 425 -14.03 10.16 -27.62
CA SER A 425 -14.11 10.05 -29.08
C SER A 425 -13.51 8.73 -29.57
N GLU A 426 -13.72 8.38 -30.84
CA GLU A 426 -13.17 7.15 -31.42
C GLU A 426 -11.63 7.20 -31.42
N GLU A 427 -11.04 8.37 -31.70
CA GLU A 427 -9.60 8.60 -31.65
C GLU A 427 -9.05 8.46 -30.23
N GLU A 428 -9.77 8.96 -29.22
CA GLU A 428 -9.37 8.82 -27.81
C GLU A 428 -9.47 7.37 -27.32
N VAL A 429 -10.45 6.60 -27.82
CA VAL A 429 -10.61 5.18 -27.49
C VAL A 429 -9.40 4.36 -27.98
N GLU A 430 -8.95 4.62 -29.20
CA GLU A 430 -7.73 4.03 -29.78
C GLU A 430 -6.48 4.47 -29.00
N ALA A 431 -6.34 5.78 -28.75
CA ALA A 431 -5.20 6.32 -28.02
C ALA A 431 -5.06 5.73 -26.61
N VAL A 432 -6.17 5.48 -25.92
CA VAL A 432 -6.18 4.83 -24.60
C VAL A 432 -5.65 3.39 -24.68
N PHE A 433 -5.95 2.65 -25.75
CA PHE A 433 -5.40 1.32 -25.95
C PHE A 433 -3.89 1.36 -26.14
N GLU A 434 -3.40 2.26 -27.00
CA GLU A 434 -1.96 2.46 -27.21
C GLU A 434 -1.24 2.84 -25.91
N GLU A 435 -1.77 3.85 -25.20
CA GLU A 435 -1.16 4.40 -23.99
C GLU A 435 -1.17 3.39 -22.84
N GLN A 436 -2.30 2.74 -22.56
CA GLN A 436 -2.42 1.91 -21.36
C GLN A 436 -2.05 0.45 -21.58
N VAL A 437 -2.25 -0.09 -22.78
CA VAL A 437 -2.01 -1.50 -23.09
C VAL A 437 -0.70 -1.66 -23.86
N VAL A 438 -0.61 -1.11 -25.07
CA VAL A 438 0.51 -1.37 -25.99
C VAL A 438 1.83 -0.93 -25.38
N SER A 439 1.91 0.29 -24.85
CA SER A 439 3.13 0.86 -24.26
C SER A 439 3.71 0.03 -23.10
N ASN A 440 2.85 -0.71 -22.38
CA ASN A 440 3.25 -1.48 -21.21
C ASN A 440 3.33 -2.99 -21.51
N PHE A 441 2.92 -3.43 -22.69
CA PHE A 441 2.64 -4.84 -22.98
C PHE A 441 3.87 -5.73 -22.86
N LEU A 442 5.02 -5.33 -23.42
CA LEU A 442 6.26 -6.10 -23.34
C LEU A 442 6.71 -6.27 -21.87
N SER A 443 6.67 -5.19 -21.10
CA SER A 443 6.97 -5.23 -19.66
C SER A 443 5.97 -6.07 -18.87
N ALA A 444 4.71 -6.14 -19.31
CA ALA A 444 3.65 -6.92 -18.69
C ALA A 444 3.80 -8.41 -18.97
N LYS A 445 4.17 -8.77 -20.21
CA LYS A 445 4.54 -10.13 -20.61
C LYS A 445 5.69 -10.65 -19.74
N ARG A 446 6.74 -9.83 -19.53
CA ARG A 446 7.85 -10.15 -18.60
C ARG A 446 7.36 -10.45 -17.18
N ARG A 447 6.54 -9.55 -16.62
CA ARG A 447 6.00 -9.69 -15.26
C ARG A 447 5.08 -10.91 -15.10
N SER A 448 4.25 -11.19 -16.10
CA SER A 448 3.39 -12.38 -16.11
C SER A 448 4.21 -13.66 -16.04
N THR A 449 5.31 -13.75 -16.81
CA THR A 449 6.23 -14.91 -16.75
C THR A 449 6.84 -15.08 -15.36
N PHE A 450 7.32 -14.01 -14.72
CA PHE A 450 7.84 -14.10 -13.35
C PHE A 450 6.78 -14.49 -12.33
N ARG A 451 5.59 -13.89 -12.42
CA ARG A 451 4.46 -14.19 -11.52
C ARG A 451 4.07 -15.66 -11.62
N GLN A 452 3.97 -16.20 -12.83
CA GLN A 452 3.63 -17.62 -13.05
C GLN A 452 4.71 -18.54 -12.45
N ALA A 453 5.98 -18.26 -12.73
CA ALA A 453 7.11 -19.00 -12.17
C ALA A 453 7.09 -18.97 -10.63
N SER A 454 6.93 -17.78 -10.04
CA SER A 454 6.82 -17.60 -8.59
C SER A 454 5.65 -18.38 -8.02
N ASN A 455 4.46 -18.28 -8.62
CA ASN A 455 3.27 -18.98 -8.13
C ASN A 455 3.48 -20.50 -8.09
N ILE A 456 4.08 -21.08 -9.13
CA ILE A 456 4.35 -22.53 -9.19
C ILE A 456 5.36 -22.93 -8.10
N LEU A 457 6.47 -22.20 -8.00
CA LEU A 457 7.55 -22.52 -7.05
C LEU A 457 7.11 -22.34 -5.59
N PHE A 458 6.34 -21.28 -5.29
CA PHE A 458 5.75 -21.09 -3.97
C PHE A 458 4.73 -22.17 -3.62
N ASN A 459 3.85 -22.56 -4.56
CA ASN A 459 2.90 -23.64 -4.30
C ASN A 459 3.62 -24.96 -4.01
N GLN A 460 4.71 -25.25 -4.74
CA GLN A 460 5.52 -26.43 -4.46
C GLN A 460 6.20 -26.36 -3.09
N ALA A 461 6.79 -25.22 -2.75
CA ALA A 461 7.40 -25.02 -1.44
C ALA A 461 6.38 -25.14 -0.28
N ILE A 462 5.15 -24.66 -0.49
CA ILE A 462 4.02 -24.84 0.46
C ILE A 462 3.69 -26.33 0.62
N LYS A 463 3.63 -27.09 -0.48
CA LYS A 463 3.40 -28.56 -0.44
C LYS A 463 4.48 -29.23 0.42
N LEU A 464 5.75 -28.98 0.13
CA LEU A 464 6.91 -29.50 0.88
C LEU A 464 6.87 -29.13 2.37
N SER A 465 6.48 -27.90 2.70
CA SER A 465 6.45 -27.41 4.09
C SER A 465 5.25 -27.89 4.89
N SER A 466 4.19 -28.38 4.23
CA SER A 466 2.93 -28.77 4.90
C SER A 466 2.86 -30.24 5.29
N GLY A 467 3.90 -31.05 4.98
CA GLY A 467 4.00 -32.46 5.35
C GLY A 467 3.01 -33.41 4.66
N ASN A 468 2.13 -32.92 3.78
CA ASN A 468 1.17 -33.72 3.03
C ASN A 468 1.73 -34.07 1.64
N SER A 469 2.33 -35.25 1.51
CA SER A 469 2.65 -35.86 0.21
C SER A 469 1.40 -36.32 -0.56
N ASP A 470 0.25 -36.50 0.11
CA ASP A 470 -0.93 -37.21 -0.45
C ASP A 470 -2.21 -36.35 -0.56
N ARG A 471 -2.13 -35.20 -1.23
CA ARG A 471 -3.35 -34.52 -1.74
C ARG A 471 -3.21 -34.18 -3.22
N THR A 472 -3.05 -35.22 -4.04
CA THR A 472 -3.29 -35.16 -5.49
C THR A 472 -4.77 -34.95 -5.84
N HIS A 473 -5.70 -35.24 -4.91
CA HIS A 473 -7.14 -35.25 -5.23
C HIS A 473 -7.92 -33.91 -5.11
N GLU A 474 -7.39 -32.85 -4.50
CA GLU A 474 -8.15 -31.57 -4.42
C GLU A 474 -7.92 -30.64 -5.61
N GLU A 475 -6.74 -30.64 -6.25
CA GLU A 475 -6.45 -29.84 -7.45
C GLU A 475 -7.01 -30.47 -8.74
N GLU A 476 -7.12 -31.81 -8.81
CA GLU A 476 -7.85 -32.49 -9.89
C GLU A 476 -9.36 -32.20 -9.84
N SER A 477 -9.94 -31.99 -8.65
CA SER A 477 -11.37 -31.66 -8.51
C SER A 477 -11.71 -30.24 -9.02
N LEU A 478 -10.81 -29.28 -8.83
CA LEU A 478 -10.98 -27.90 -9.31
C LEU A 478 -10.71 -27.78 -10.81
N GLY A 479 -9.76 -28.56 -11.35
CA GLY A 479 -9.58 -28.71 -12.80
C GLY A 479 -10.73 -29.43 -13.48
N SER A 480 -11.35 -30.43 -12.85
CA SER A 480 -12.44 -31.23 -13.43
C SER A 480 -13.78 -30.49 -13.50
N GLN A 481 -14.07 -29.58 -12.56
CA GLN A 481 -15.29 -28.75 -12.60
C GLN A 481 -15.25 -27.63 -13.64
N PHE A 482 -14.06 -27.25 -14.12
CA PHE A 482 -13.91 -26.33 -15.26
C PHE A 482 -13.76 -27.06 -16.61
N ARG A 483 -13.43 -28.36 -16.60
CA ARG A 483 -13.45 -29.18 -17.82
C ARG A 483 -14.87 -29.56 -18.23
N THR A 484 -15.75 -29.89 -17.27
CA THR A 484 -17.04 -30.53 -17.56
C THR A 484 -18.07 -29.67 -18.31
N ALA A 485 -18.00 -28.33 -18.29
CA ALA A 485 -18.94 -27.50 -19.08
C ALA A 485 -18.47 -27.25 -20.53
N ALA A 486 -17.16 -27.29 -20.78
CA ALA A 486 -16.59 -27.13 -22.12
C ALA A 486 -16.33 -28.48 -22.82
N SER A 487 -16.17 -29.56 -22.05
CA SER A 487 -15.89 -30.91 -22.58
C SER A 487 -17.14 -31.74 -22.87
N GLN A 488 -18.33 -31.32 -22.45
CA GLN A 488 -19.58 -32.06 -22.74
C GLN A 488 -20.16 -31.77 -24.14
N LEU A 489 -19.45 -31.02 -24.98
CA LEU A 489 -19.80 -30.78 -26.38
C LEU A 489 -18.65 -31.11 -27.35
N GLN A 490 -17.69 -31.95 -26.94
CA GLN A 490 -16.79 -32.60 -27.91
C GLN A 490 -17.54 -33.75 -28.59
N ILE A 491 -18.34 -33.37 -29.59
CA ILE A 491 -18.70 -34.25 -30.69
C ILE A 491 -17.39 -34.55 -31.41
N GLU A 492 -17.00 -35.82 -31.48
CA GLU A 492 -15.83 -36.27 -32.23
C GLU A 492 -15.92 -35.75 -33.67
N GLY A 493 -14.92 -34.98 -34.10
CA GLY A 493 -14.81 -34.45 -35.47
C GLY A 493 -14.90 -32.92 -35.63
N PHE A 494 -15.09 -32.14 -34.56
CA PHE A 494 -15.03 -30.67 -34.63
C PHE A 494 -13.81 -30.11 -33.89
N GLU A 495 -12.85 -29.55 -34.65
CA GLU A 495 -11.85 -28.65 -34.09
C GLU A 495 -12.57 -27.48 -33.40
N ALA A 496 -12.23 -27.22 -32.13
CA ALA A 496 -12.77 -26.07 -31.42
C ALA A 496 -12.35 -24.81 -32.19
N PRO A 497 -13.28 -23.90 -32.56
CA PRO A 497 -12.92 -22.71 -33.31
C PRO A 497 -11.81 -21.93 -32.59
N GLU A 498 -10.79 -21.52 -33.33
CA GLU A 498 -9.69 -20.72 -32.77
C GLU A 498 -10.25 -19.50 -32.04
N THR A 499 -9.93 -19.36 -30.76
CA THR A 499 -10.23 -18.13 -30.01
C THR A 499 -9.40 -17.00 -30.60
N PRO A 500 -10.01 -15.87 -30.99
CA PRO A 500 -9.29 -14.69 -31.46
C PRO A 500 -8.20 -14.28 -30.44
N SER A 501 -7.03 -13.88 -30.90
CA SER A 501 -5.93 -13.43 -30.03
C SER A 501 -5.77 -11.91 -30.12
N VAL A 502 -5.65 -11.25 -28.97
CA VAL A 502 -5.35 -9.81 -28.93
C VAL A 502 -3.91 -9.50 -29.37
N ILE A 503 -3.03 -10.51 -29.35
CA ILE A 503 -1.60 -10.33 -29.63
C ILE A 503 -1.40 -9.78 -31.05
N LYS A 504 -2.14 -10.30 -32.05
CA LYS A 504 -2.07 -9.80 -33.43
C LYS A 504 -2.42 -8.32 -33.54
N ILE A 505 -3.41 -7.87 -32.76
CA ILE A 505 -3.83 -6.46 -32.72
C ILE A 505 -2.73 -5.62 -32.06
N ILE A 506 -2.21 -6.06 -30.92
CA ILE A 506 -1.12 -5.37 -30.22
C ILE A 506 0.15 -5.28 -31.08
N ASP A 507 0.49 -6.36 -31.79
CA ASP A 507 1.65 -6.41 -32.69
C ASP A 507 1.53 -5.41 -33.85
N ALA A 508 0.31 -5.13 -34.34
CA ALA A 508 0.09 -4.11 -35.36
C ALA A 508 0.31 -2.67 -34.86
N TYR A 509 0.13 -2.41 -33.55
CA TYR A 509 0.42 -1.12 -32.91
C TYR A 509 1.85 -1.01 -32.38
N LEU A 510 2.55 -2.13 -32.22
CA LEU A 510 3.96 -2.19 -31.78
C LEU A 510 4.90 -1.73 -32.91
N VAL A 511 4.89 -0.43 -33.22
CA VAL A 511 5.97 0.18 -34.01
C VAL A 511 7.13 0.45 -33.06
N ARG A 512 8.19 -0.37 -33.14
CA ARG A 512 9.43 -0.08 -32.42
C ARG A 512 10.02 1.21 -32.97
N LYS A 513 10.05 2.26 -32.15
CA LYS A 513 10.64 3.55 -32.52
C LYS A 513 12.01 3.64 -31.88
N PHE A 514 13.03 3.89 -32.69
CA PHE A 514 14.39 4.11 -32.22
C PHE A 514 14.71 5.60 -32.24
N ALA A 515 15.44 6.05 -31.23
CA ALA A 515 15.90 7.43 -31.12
C ALA A 515 17.09 7.69 -32.06
N ASP A 516 17.81 6.65 -32.43
CA ASP A 516 19.06 6.69 -33.20
C ASP A 516 18.97 5.87 -34.48
N GLU A 517 19.79 6.23 -35.48
CA GLU A 517 19.87 5.54 -36.78
C GLU A 517 20.48 4.14 -36.68
N THR A 518 21.26 3.86 -35.63
CA THR A 518 21.84 2.53 -35.38
C THR A 518 20.87 1.55 -34.72
N GLU A 519 19.65 1.98 -34.44
CA GLU A 519 18.61 1.23 -33.74
C GLU A 519 19.08 0.61 -32.40
N ILE A 520 19.95 1.29 -31.67
CA ILE A 520 20.49 0.88 -30.38
C ILE A 520 19.60 1.40 -29.25
N ILE A 521 19.04 2.60 -29.34
CA ILE A 521 18.24 3.27 -28.32
C ILE A 521 16.77 3.22 -28.72
N GLU A 522 16.01 2.28 -28.15
CA GLU A 522 14.57 2.17 -28.35
C GLU A 522 13.81 3.14 -27.43
N ILE A 523 12.80 3.80 -27.98
CA ILE A 523 11.84 4.63 -27.26
C ILE A 523 10.73 3.74 -26.75
N THR A 524 10.69 3.50 -25.44
CA THR A 524 9.79 2.51 -24.81
C THR A 524 8.56 3.11 -24.13
N GLY A 525 8.43 4.44 -24.19
CA GLY A 525 7.28 5.15 -23.64
C GLY A 525 7.59 6.61 -23.32
N GLN A 526 6.76 7.20 -22.48
CA GLN A 526 6.88 8.59 -22.04
C GLN A 526 6.58 8.71 -20.55
N LYS A 527 7.33 9.55 -19.84
CA LYS A 527 7.14 9.84 -18.41
C LYS A 527 7.27 11.34 -18.17
N LYS A 528 6.21 11.95 -17.62
CA LYS A 528 6.13 13.42 -17.39
C LYS A 528 6.48 14.24 -18.65
N GLY A 529 5.97 13.84 -19.81
CA GLY A 529 6.23 14.52 -21.08
C GLY A 529 7.58 14.21 -21.73
N LYS A 530 8.51 13.49 -21.08
CA LYS A 530 9.81 13.11 -21.67
C LYS A 530 9.82 11.65 -22.12
N PRO A 531 10.42 11.31 -23.28
CA PRO A 531 10.57 9.93 -23.71
C PRO A 531 11.43 9.11 -22.73
N THR A 532 11.09 7.84 -22.57
CA THR A 532 11.89 6.86 -21.83
C THR A 532 12.57 5.92 -22.80
N TYR A 533 13.82 5.56 -22.50
CA TYR A 533 14.67 4.82 -23.41
C TYR A 533 15.09 3.46 -22.84
N GLU A 534 15.14 2.44 -23.69
CA GLU A 534 15.88 1.19 -23.45
C GLU A 534 16.97 1.01 -24.52
N MET A 535 18.16 0.56 -24.12
CA MET A 535 19.30 0.33 -25.00
C MET A 535 19.45 -1.16 -25.33
N HIS A 536 19.51 -1.48 -26.62
CA HIS A 536 19.82 -2.81 -27.16
C HIS A 536 21.31 -3.07 -27.07
N LEU A 537 21.71 -3.80 -26.02
CA LEU A 537 23.12 -3.95 -25.67
C LEU A 537 23.89 -4.83 -26.67
N ASP A 538 23.30 -5.88 -27.21
CA ASP A 538 23.87 -6.67 -28.31
C ASP A 538 24.26 -5.80 -29.51
N ARG A 539 23.37 -4.89 -29.91
CA ARG A 539 23.60 -3.95 -31.02
C ARG A 539 24.69 -2.96 -30.68
N LEU A 540 24.69 -2.42 -29.44
CA LEU A 540 25.76 -1.55 -28.99
C LEU A 540 27.13 -2.25 -28.99
N LEU A 541 27.21 -3.47 -28.44
CA LEU A 541 28.48 -4.20 -28.39
C LEU A 541 28.99 -4.48 -29.80
N LYS A 542 28.11 -4.93 -30.69
CA LYS A 542 28.45 -5.11 -32.10
C LYS A 542 28.96 -3.82 -32.74
N ALA A 543 28.26 -2.70 -32.50
CA ALA A 543 28.62 -1.39 -33.05
C ALA A 543 29.92 -0.80 -32.47
N VAL A 544 30.31 -1.21 -31.26
CA VAL A 544 31.62 -0.86 -30.69
C VAL A 544 32.71 -1.77 -31.27
N ASP A 545 32.43 -3.06 -31.41
CA ASP A 545 33.38 -4.06 -31.93
C ASP A 545 33.72 -3.81 -33.42
N ASP A 546 32.74 -3.39 -34.22
CA ASP A 546 32.93 -3.06 -35.64
C ASP A 546 33.44 -1.62 -35.88
N GLY A 547 33.58 -0.82 -34.81
CA GLY A 547 34.11 0.54 -34.85
C GLY A 547 33.11 1.60 -35.32
N THR A 548 31.84 1.27 -35.53
CA THR A 548 30.80 2.23 -35.93
C THR A 548 30.51 3.25 -34.82
N VAL A 549 30.66 2.86 -33.55
CA VAL A 549 30.50 3.71 -32.37
C VAL A 549 31.84 3.86 -31.64
N GLY A 550 32.37 5.08 -31.62
CA GLY A 550 33.59 5.40 -30.89
C GLY A 550 33.43 5.17 -29.38
N ALA A 551 34.41 4.52 -28.77
CA ALA A 551 34.38 4.16 -27.36
C ALA A 551 35.68 4.54 -26.63
N ARG A 552 35.57 4.78 -25.32
CA ARG A 552 36.71 5.07 -24.42
C ARG A 552 36.55 4.28 -23.12
N ASN A 553 37.61 3.57 -22.74
CA ASN A 553 37.65 2.72 -21.53
C ASN A 553 36.48 1.73 -21.49
N PHE A 554 36.09 1.18 -22.64
CA PHE A 554 34.97 0.26 -22.78
C PHE A 554 35.47 -1.18 -22.68
N GLY A 555 34.90 -1.94 -21.75
CA GLY A 555 35.30 -3.33 -21.50
C GLY A 555 34.31 -4.05 -20.60
N ALA A 556 34.77 -5.05 -19.84
CA ALA A 556 33.91 -5.95 -19.07
C ALA A 556 32.95 -5.29 -18.04
N ARG A 557 33.09 -4.00 -17.72
CA ARG A 557 32.17 -3.29 -16.79
C ARG A 557 31.32 -2.20 -17.47
N GLY A 558 31.41 -2.10 -18.80
CA GLY A 558 30.96 -0.96 -19.58
C GLY A 558 32.08 0.07 -19.76
N GLY A 559 31.72 1.30 -20.10
CA GLY A 559 32.66 2.38 -20.40
C GLY A 559 31.95 3.63 -20.92
N PHE A 560 32.65 4.44 -21.70
CA PHE A 560 32.05 5.58 -22.39
C PHE A 560 31.97 5.29 -23.89
N VAL A 561 30.85 5.66 -24.50
CA VAL A 561 30.64 5.63 -25.95
C VAL A 561 30.25 7.02 -26.45
N ASN A 562 30.42 7.26 -27.74
CA ASN A 562 29.86 8.44 -28.41
C ASN A 562 28.35 8.48 -28.16
N CYS A 563 27.80 9.68 -28.01
CA CYS A 563 26.37 9.83 -27.81
C CYS A 563 25.63 9.41 -29.08
N LEU A 564 24.60 8.58 -28.91
CA LEU A 564 23.79 8.04 -29.99
C LEU A 564 22.54 8.88 -30.30
N MET A 565 22.28 9.93 -29.51
CA MET A 565 21.10 10.78 -29.71
C MET A 565 21.28 11.71 -30.93
N PRO A 566 20.25 11.89 -31.77
CA PRO A 566 20.33 12.59 -33.05
C PRO A 566 20.66 14.09 -32.89
N ASP A 567 20.17 14.70 -31.80
CA ASP A 567 20.37 16.13 -31.53
C ASP A 567 21.68 16.42 -30.77
N HIS A 568 22.60 15.45 -30.65
CA HIS A 568 23.85 15.60 -29.89
C HIS A 568 25.03 14.91 -30.56
N GLY A 569 25.68 15.63 -31.50
CA GLY A 569 26.84 15.17 -32.28
C GLY A 569 28.20 15.58 -31.67
N GLU A 570 28.58 15.01 -30.53
CA GLU A 570 29.92 15.20 -29.95
C GLU A 570 30.94 14.19 -30.48
N ARG A 571 32.15 14.66 -30.82
CA ARG A 571 33.27 13.79 -31.27
C ARG A 571 33.90 12.97 -30.14
N THR A 572 33.64 13.33 -28.88
CA THR A 572 34.23 12.67 -27.70
C THR A 572 33.20 11.79 -26.99
N PRO A 573 33.55 10.56 -26.56
CA PRO A 573 32.64 9.68 -25.83
C PRO A 573 32.10 10.29 -24.52
N SER A 574 30.82 10.71 -24.52
CA SER A 574 30.14 11.35 -23.38
C SER A 574 28.97 10.53 -22.81
N MET A 575 28.59 9.43 -23.47
CA MET A 575 27.57 8.50 -22.99
C MET A 575 28.21 7.41 -22.14
N SER A 576 27.96 7.45 -20.83
CA SER A 576 28.40 6.42 -19.90
C SER A 576 27.45 5.24 -19.95
N VAL A 577 27.99 4.05 -20.19
CA VAL A 577 27.29 2.77 -20.22
C VAL A 577 27.83 1.93 -19.08
N SER A 578 26.95 1.54 -18.16
CA SER A 578 27.35 0.77 -16.97
C SER A 578 26.65 -0.58 -16.95
N PHE A 579 27.41 -1.64 -17.25
CA PHE A 579 26.87 -3.00 -17.22
C PHE A 579 26.40 -3.35 -15.81
N SER A 580 27.20 -3.03 -14.80
CA SER A 580 26.83 -3.30 -13.41
C SER A 580 25.59 -2.57 -12.92
N ARG A 581 25.24 -1.43 -13.52
CA ARG A 581 24.02 -0.71 -13.16
C ARG A 581 22.84 -0.98 -14.09
N GLY A 582 23.07 -1.62 -15.24
CA GLY A 582 22.05 -1.86 -16.26
C GLY A 582 21.46 -0.56 -16.84
N ILE A 583 22.23 0.52 -16.82
CA ILE A 583 21.81 1.85 -17.26
C ILE A 583 22.86 2.48 -18.18
N PHE A 584 22.39 3.44 -18.97
CA PHE A 584 23.23 4.41 -19.65
C PHE A 584 22.82 5.83 -19.31
N LYS A 585 23.77 6.77 -19.35
CA LYS A 585 23.53 8.20 -19.21
C LYS A 585 24.52 9.00 -20.05
N CYS A 586 24.00 9.86 -20.91
CA CYS A 586 24.80 10.89 -21.59
C CYS A 586 24.99 12.10 -20.67
N PHE A 587 26.24 12.50 -20.44
CA PHE A 587 26.57 13.67 -19.64
C PHE A 587 26.49 14.99 -20.43
N GLY A 588 26.44 14.92 -21.76
CA GLY A 588 26.22 16.09 -22.62
C GLY A 588 24.74 16.46 -22.69
N CYS A 589 23.91 15.63 -23.32
CA CYS A 589 22.49 15.92 -23.55
C CYS A 589 21.55 15.47 -22.41
N GLY A 590 22.06 14.73 -21.41
CA GLY A 590 21.26 14.25 -20.28
C GLY A 590 20.37 13.03 -20.56
N ALA A 591 20.38 12.48 -21.79
CA ALA A 591 19.63 11.27 -22.13
C ALA A 591 20.02 10.09 -21.24
N CYS A 592 19.05 9.35 -20.72
CA CYS A 592 19.30 8.21 -19.84
C CYS A 592 18.22 7.12 -19.97
N GLY A 593 18.62 5.88 -19.71
CA GLY A 593 17.74 4.73 -19.85
C GLY A 593 18.33 3.44 -19.28
N THR A 594 17.58 2.35 -19.41
CA THR A 594 17.99 0.99 -19.00
C THR A 594 18.36 0.14 -20.22
N PHE A 595 18.86 -1.08 -20.04
CA PHE A 595 19.07 -2.00 -21.16
C PHE A 595 17.83 -2.84 -21.47
N GLU A 596 17.61 -3.14 -22.75
CA GLU A 596 16.58 -4.09 -23.16
C GLU A 596 17.04 -5.51 -22.83
N LEU A 597 16.31 -6.21 -21.98
CA LEU A 597 16.80 -7.43 -21.34
C LEU A 597 17.06 -8.58 -22.33
N SER A 598 16.23 -8.69 -23.37
CA SER A 598 16.41 -9.71 -24.41
C SER A 598 17.68 -9.49 -25.24
N SER A 599 18.10 -8.22 -25.36
CA SER A 599 19.29 -7.78 -26.08
C SER A 599 20.59 -7.99 -25.31
N ILE A 600 20.55 -8.24 -24.00
CA ILE A 600 21.77 -8.34 -23.18
C ILE A 600 22.44 -9.70 -23.46
N PRO A 601 23.70 -9.73 -23.93
CA PRO A 601 24.40 -10.99 -24.15
C PRO A 601 24.66 -11.76 -22.86
N GLU A 602 24.70 -13.09 -22.96
CA GLU A 602 24.65 -13.99 -21.80
C GLU A 602 25.86 -13.85 -20.86
N ASP A 603 27.02 -13.52 -21.43
CA ASP A 603 28.28 -13.22 -20.76
C ASP A 603 28.26 -11.88 -19.98
N VAL A 604 27.51 -10.89 -20.48
CA VAL A 604 27.35 -9.58 -19.81
C VAL A 604 26.24 -9.60 -18.75
N ARG A 605 25.23 -10.47 -18.90
CA ARG A 605 24.11 -10.61 -17.93
C ARG A 605 24.55 -10.91 -16.50
N VAL A 606 25.69 -11.57 -16.31
CA VAL A 606 26.27 -11.90 -14.98
C VAL A 606 26.71 -10.64 -14.23
N LEU A 607 26.99 -9.56 -14.95
CA LEU A 607 27.65 -8.37 -14.41
C LEU A 607 26.65 -7.31 -13.93
N ILE A 608 25.37 -7.41 -14.33
CA ILE A 608 24.32 -6.43 -14.05
C ILE A 608 23.73 -6.64 -12.65
N ARG A 609 23.96 -5.68 -11.74
CA ARG A 609 23.39 -5.67 -10.38
C ARG A 609 22.00 -5.01 -10.38
N PRO A 610 20.91 -5.73 -10.06
CA PRO A 610 19.55 -5.19 -10.08
C PRO A 610 19.27 -4.10 -9.04
N GLU A 611 20.09 -4.01 -7.98
CA GLU A 611 19.94 -2.98 -6.94
C GLU A 611 20.02 -1.54 -7.52
N SER A 612 20.67 -1.40 -8.67
CA SER A 612 20.91 -0.13 -9.38
C SER A 612 19.69 0.37 -10.18
N ILE A 613 18.76 -0.53 -10.52
CA ILE A 613 17.60 -0.24 -11.38
C ILE A 613 16.45 0.38 -10.55
N VAL A 614 16.57 0.41 -9.21
CA VAL A 614 15.50 0.80 -8.29
C VAL A 614 15.76 2.10 -7.52
N ARG A 615 16.89 2.81 -7.72
CA ARG A 615 17.02 4.20 -7.23
C ARG A 615 16.26 5.17 -8.14
N LYS A 616 14.92 5.09 -8.08
CA LYS A 616 14.11 6.27 -8.32
C LYS A 616 14.36 7.22 -7.15
N HIS A 617 14.96 8.38 -7.43
CA HIS A 617 14.71 9.60 -6.66
C HIS A 617 13.19 9.82 -6.65
N ASN A 618 12.53 9.22 -5.69
CA ASN A 618 11.23 9.64 -5.20
C ASN A 618 11.57 9.96 -3.74
N SER A 619 11.46 11.22 -3.35
CA SER A 619 11.80 11.64 -1.99
C SER A 619 11.07 10.75 -0.97
N ALA A 620 11.74 10.43 0.13
CA ALA A 620 11.13 9.72 1.24
C ALA A 620 9.91 10.51 1.76
N THR A 621 9.93 11.84 1.67
CA THR A 621 8.81 12.76 1.95
C THR A 621 7.63 12.60 0.97
N GLU A 622 7.82 12.56 -0.35
CA GLU A 622 6.73 12.38 -1.35
C GLU A 622 6.01 11.02 -1.21
N LYS A 623 6.72 10.01 -0.68
CA LYS A 623 6.17 8.67 -0.41
C LYS A 623 5.62 8.52 1.01
N LEU A 624 5.95 9.41 1.93
CA LEU A 624 5.50 9.31 3.30
C LEU A 624 4.17 10.01 3.45
N VAL A 625 3.22 9.27 4.01
CA VAL A 625 1.83 9.69 4.06
C VAL A 625 1.37 9.17 5.42
N ILE A 626 1.04 10.10 6.34
CA ILE A 626 0.63 9.80 7.72
C ILE A 626 -0.91 9.59 7.76
N PRO A 627 -1.41 8.42 8.21
CA PRO A 627 -2.83 8.05 8.15
C PRO A 627 -3.74 9.02 8.85
N LEU A 628 -4.92 9.32 8.31
CA LEU A 628 -5.92 10.13 9.02
C LEU A 628 -6.23 9.53 10.39
N ARG A 629 -6.44 8.21 10.46
CA ARG A 629 -6.65 7.52 11.74
C ARG A 629 -5.45 7.63 12.69
N HIS A 630 -4.24 7.72 12.14
CA HIS A 630 -3.02 7.97 12.91
C HIS A 630 -2.96 9.43 13.38
N GLN A 631 -3.30 10.38 12.53
CA GLN A 631 -3.38 11.81 12.88
C GLN A 631 -4.42 12.03 13.98
N GLU A 632 -5.61 11.42 13.85
CA GLU A 632 -6.69 11.46 14.85
C GLU A 632 -6.18 11.01 16.22
N ILE A 633 -5.62 9.79 16.32
CA ILE A 633 -5.17 9.26 17.61
C ILE A 633 -4.00 10.05 18.18
N MET A 634 -3.09 10.53 17.33
CA MET A 634 -1.96 11.36 17.79
C MET A 634 -2.42 12.74 18.25
N ALA A 635 -3.40 13.36 17.58
CA ALA A 635 -3.98 14.63 17.98
C ALA A 635 -4.76 14.50 19.30
N SER A 636 -5.58 13.45 19.45
CA SER A 636 -6.27 13.15 20.71
C SER A 636 -5.29 12.89 21.84
N ALA A 637 -4.23 12.12 21.59
CA ALA A 637 -3.16 11.89 22.55
C ALA A 637 -2.43 13.20 22.92
N GLN A 638 -2.11 14.07 21.95
CA GLN A 638 -1.45 15.34 22.19
C GLN A 638 -2.30 16.22 23.12
N SER A 639 -3.60 16.34 22.84
CA SER A 639 -4.53 17.11 23.68
C SER A 639 -4.55 16.58 25.12
N LEU A 640 -4.69 15.27 25.30
CA LEU A 640 -4.68 14.66 26.64
C LEU A 640 -3.36 14.89 27.38
N LEU A 641 -2.23 14.68 26.70
CA LEU A 641 -0.90 14.82 27.31
C LEU A 641 -0.60 16.27 27.68
N ASN A 642 -0.86 17.22 26.78
CA ASN A 642 -0.59 18.64 27.00
C ASN A 642 -1.48 19.18 28.13
N ASN A 643 -2.78 18.88 28.12
CA ASN A 643 -3.71 19.29 29.19
C ASN A 643 -3.37 18.69 30.57
N ALA A 644 -2.69 17.55 30.61
CA ALA A 644 -2.26 16.93 31.85
C ALA A 644 -0.93 17.46 32.39
N LEU A 645 -0.22 18.35 31.68
CA LEU A 645 1.05 18.90 32.16
C LEU A 645 0.90 19.93 33.29
N PRO A 646 -0.01 20.92 33.22
CA PRO A 646 -0.16 21.93 34.28
C PRO A 646 -0.42 21.28 35.64
N GLN A 647 0.30 21.75 36.68
CA GLN A 647 0.18 21.25 38.05
C GLN A 647 0.43 19.74 38.24
N SER A 648 1.10 19.09 37.28
CA SER A 648 1.46 17.67 37.37
C SER A 648 2.88 17.47 37.90
N LYS A 649 3.20 16.21 38.24
CA LYS A 649 4.58 15.78 38.53
C LYS A 649 5.54 16.04 37.36
N GLY A 650 5.02 16.06 36.13
CA GLY A 650 5.78 16.42 34.94
C GLY A 650 6.17 17.89 34.92
N GLY A 651 5.21 18.78 35.24
CA GLY A 651 5.47 20.21 35.38
C GLY A 651 6.46 20.51 36.50
N ASP A 652 6.28 19.88 37.66
CA ASP A 652 7.23 19.95 38.78
C ASP A 652 8.64 19.50 38.38
N TYR A 653 8.73 18.42 37.60
CA TYR A 653 10.01 17.92 37.09
C TYR A 653 10.68 18.93 36.15
N LEU A 654 9.91 19.55 35.25
CA LEU A 654 10.43 20.59 34.35
C LEU A 654 10.96 21.79 35.15
N ALA A 655 10.18 22.28 36.12
CA ALA A 655 10.59 23.41 36.97
C ALA A 655 11.78 23.10 37.86
N LYS A 656 11.67 22.07 38.70
CA LYS A 656 12.60 21.82 39.81
C LYS A 656 13.84 21.05 39.39
N VAL A 657 13.71 20.12 38.43
CA VAL A 657 14.82 19.25 37.99
C VAL A 657 15.46 19.76 36.71
N ARG A 658 14.66 20.20 35.74
CA ARG A 658 15.15 20.69 34.44
C ARG A 658 15.39 22.19 34.39
N GLY A 659 14.90 22.92 35.38
CA GLY A 659 15.07 24.35 35.44
C GLY A 659 14.34 25.12 34.34
N LEU A 660 13.30 24.52 33.75
CA LEU A 660 12.51 25.08 32.66
C LEU A 660 11.21 25.64 33.23
N ASP A 661 10.69 26.70 32.62
CA ASP A 661 9.36 27.21 32.92
C ASP A 661 8.29 26.28 32.32
N PRO A 662 7.43 25.63 33.15
CA PRO A 662 6.43 24.69 32.65
C PRO A 662 5.39 25.32 31.73
N ASP A 663 5.06 26.60 31.92
CA ASP A 663 4.08 27.29 31.09
C ASP A 663 4.65 27.50 29.68
N SER A 664 5.91 27.95 29.57
CA SER A 664 6.63 28.03 28.29
C SER A 664 6.73 26.66 27.60
N SER A 665 7.05 25.60 28.35
CA SER A 665 7.07 24.22 27.80
C SER A 665 5.69 23.76 27.33
N PHE A 666 4.62 24.11 28.05
CA PHE A 666 3.23 23.79 27.68
C PHE A 666 2.85 24.43 26.34
N GLN A 667 3.22 25.69 26.09
CA GLN A 667 2.90 26.42 24.85
C GLN A 667 3.52 25.81 23.59
N ILE A 668 4.66 25.12 23.74
CA ILE A 668 5.32 24.41 22.62
C ILE A 668 4.90 22.93 22.53
N GLY A 669 3.83 22.56 23.24
CA GLY A 669 3.21 21.24 23.17
C GLY A 669 3.78 20.20 24.11
N ALA A 670 4.64 20.55 25.08
CA ALA A 670 5.05 19.58 26.11
C ALA A 670 3.83 19.07 26.89
N GLY A 671 3.87 17.81 27.27
CA GLY A 671 2.78 17.13 27.96
C GLY A 671 3.26 16.26 29.10
N PHE A 672 2.31 15.65 29.81
CA PHE A 672 2.58 14.64 30.82
C PHE A 672 1.63 13.45 30.66
N ALA A 673 2.20 12.24 30.67
CA ALA A 673 1.42 11.01 30.66
C ALA A 673 1.20 10.54 32.11
N ASP A 674 0.03 10.87 32.64
CA ASP A 674 -0.44 10.39 33.94
C ASP A 674 -0.99 8.96 33.87
N GLU A 675 -1.42 8.44 35.02
CA GLU A 675 -1.95 7.08 35.12
C GLU A 675 -3.30 6.88 34.42
N ASN A 676 -4.02 7.96 34.13
CA ASN A 676 -5.33 7.95 33.47
C ASN A 676 -5.21 8.06 31.95
N PHE A 677 -4.05 8.41 31.41
CA PHE A 677 -3.83 8.64 29.99
C PHE A 677 -4.36 7.52 29.07
N ILE A 678 -4.00 6.26 29.36
CA ILE A 678 -4.52 5.11 28.59
C ILE A 678 -6.02 4.93 28.80
N SER A 679 -6.52 5.21 30.01
CA SER A 679 -7.96 5.14 30.28
C SER A 679 -8.72 6.13 29.40
N ASN A 680 -8.26 7.38 29.34
CA ASN A 680 -8.89 8.45 28.59
C ASN A 680 -8.87 8.17 27.08
N LEU A 681 -7.78 7.61 26.55
CA LEU A 681 -7.76 7.18 25.14
C LEU A 681 -8.78 6.07 24.86
N LEU A 682 -8.93 5.11 25.77
CA LEU A 682 -9.95 4.07 25.63
C LEU A 682 -11.36 4.67 25.72
N ASP A 683 -11.59 5.66 26.60
CA ASP A 683 -12.88 6.35 26.75
C ASP A 683 -13.23 7.21 25.53
N MET A 684 -12.22 7.73 24.81
CA MET A 684 -12.39 8.37 23.50
C MET A 684 -12.75 7.39 22.37
N GLY A 685 -12.78 6.08 22.66
CA GLY A 685 -13.17 5.04 21.72
C GLY A 685 -12.02 4.44 20.90
N PHE A 686 -10.76 4.69 21.27
CA PHE A 686 -9.62 3.98 20.68
C PHE A 686 -9.52 2.55 21.24
N LEU A 687 -9.24 1.57 20.38
CA LEU A 687 -9.20 0.17 20.80
C LEU A 687 -7.88 -0.19 21.49
N TYR A 688 -7.91 -1.17 22.39
CA TYR A 688 -6.70 -1.74 23.01
C TYR A 688 -5.63 -2.14 21.97
N ASP A 689 -6.04 -2.82 20.88
CA ASP A 689 -5.13 -3.20 19.80
C ASP A 689 -4.65 -2.00 18.96
N GLU A 690 -5.45 -0.94 18.83
CA GLU A 690 -4.98 0.31 18.22
C GLU A 690 -3.90 0.96 19.10
N LEU A 691 -4.09 0.99 20.41
CA LEU A 691 -3.11 1.54 21.34
C LEU A 691 -1.81 0.74 21.36
N ILE A 692 -1.85 -0.58 21.14
CA ILE A 692 -0.64 -1.38 20.88
C ILE A 692 -0.03 -0.99 19.55
N TYR A 693 -0.84 -0.93 18.49
CA TYR A 693 -0.38 -0.68 17.12
C TYR A 693 0.33 0.67 16.97
N TYR A 694 -0.24 1.72 17.55
CA TYR A 694 0.33 3.08 17.56
C TYR A 694 1.40 3.28 18.66
N GLY A 695 1.71 2.22 19.41
CA GLY A 695 2.83 2.17 20.33
C GLY A 695 2.59 2.79 21.70
N PHE A 696 1.36 3.21 22.02
CA PHE A 696 0.99 3.70 23.36
C PHE A 696 1.05 2.60 24.42
N ILE A 697 0.74 1.35 24.03
CA ILE A 697 0.81 0.15 24.88
C ILE A 697 1.92 -0.78 24.39
N GLY A 698 2.83 -1.15 25.29
CA GLY A 698 3.81 -2.19 25.08
C GLY A 698 3.36 -3.52 25.68
N ILE A 699 3.90 -4.62 25.19
CA ILE A 699 3.65 -5.96 25.74
C ILE A 699 4.95 -6.51 26.32
N SER A 700 4.90 -7.09 27.53
CA SER A 700 6.06 -7.70 28.16
C SER A 700 5.71 -8.92 29.02
N PRO A 701 6.51 -10.00 28.97
CA PRO A 701 6.35 -11.18 29.82
C PRO A 701 6.68 -10.90 31.30
N LYS A 702 7.26 -9.74 31.61
CA LYS A 702 7.62 -9.34 32.98
C LYS A 702 6.48 -8.64 33.72
N ILE A 703 5.38 -8.34 33.03
CA ILE A 703 4.24 -7.64 33.62
C ILE A 703 3.35 -8.65 34.32
N SER A 704 2.94 -8.35 35.55
CA SER A 704 2.03 -9.19 36.33
C SER A 704 0.56 -8.93 35.96
N GLU A 705 -0.30 -9.90 36.24
CA GLU A 705 -1.75 -9.76 36.05
C GLU A 705 -2.40 -8.71 36.96
N TYR A 706 -1.70 -8.31 38.02
CA TYR A 706 -2.14 -7.27 38.95
C TYR A 706 -1.70 -5.85 38.53
N HIS A 707 -0.98 -5.72 37.42
CA HIS A 707 -0.56 -4.42 36.90
C HIS A 707 -1.76 -3.53 36.58
N LYS A 708 -1.65 -2.21 36.82
CA LYS A 708 -2.76 -1.25 36.74
C LYS A 708 -3.54 -1.32 35.43
N ILE A 709 -2.84 -1.28 34.29
CA ILE A 709 -3.47 -1.38 32.96
C ILE A 709 -4.16 -2.74 32.73
N VAL A 710 -3.67 -3.83 33.31
CA VAL A 710 -4.31 -5.15 33.20
C VAL A 710 -5.61 -5.13 34.00
N LYS A 711 -5.61 -4.57 35.21
CA LYS A 711 -6.83 -4.36 36.01
C LYS A 711 -7.84 -3.46 35.29
N LEU A 712 -7.37 -2.37 34.68
CA LEU A 712 -8.20 -1.44 33.89
C LEU A 712 -8.90 -2.18 32.74
N LEU A 713 -8.17 -2.95 31.95
CA LEU A 713 -8.72 -3.70 30.82
C LEU A 713 -9.67 -4.81 31.28
N LYS A 714 -9.37 -5.49 32.40
CA LYS A 714 -10.29 -6.46 33.02
C LYS A 714 -11.58 -5.82 33.51
N GLY A 715 -11.50 -4.64 34.12
CA GLY A 715 -12.67 -3.86 34.52
C GLY A 715 -13.55 -3.42 33.35
N ARG A 716 -12.97 -3.34 32.14
CA ARG A 716 -13.67 -3.06 30.88
C ARG A 716 -14.13 -4.31 30.12
N GLY A 717 -14.13 -5.48 30.76
CA GLY A 717 -14.68 -6.72 30.21
C GLY A 717 -13.71 -7.56 29.36
N LEU A 718 -12.42 -7.21 29.31
CA LEU A 718 -11.40 -8.04 28.63
C LEU A 718 -10.81 -9.07 29.60
N ASP A 719 -10.82 -10.34 29.23
CA ASP A 719 -10.17 -11.39 30.04
C ASP A 719 -8.65 -11.44 29.81
N LEU A 720 -7.94 -12.20 30.65
CA LEU A 720 -6.48 -12.33 30.54
C LEU A 720 -6.04 -12.93 29.19
N TYR A 721 -6.88 -13.76 28.57
CA TYR A 721 -6.62 -14.33 27.26
C TYR A 721 -6.69 -13.29 26.15
N GLY A 722 -7.69 -12.41 26.19
CA GLY A 722 -7.91 -11.30 25.27
C GLY A 722 -6.89 -10.17 25.44
N ILE A 723 -6.28 -10.03 26.61
CA ILE A 723 -5.29 -9.01 26.91
C ILE A 723 -3.86 -9.43 26.49
N ARG A 724 -3.47 -10.69 26.71
CA ARG A 724 -2.10 -11.13 26.44
C ARG A 724 -1.74 -11.14 24.96
N ARG A 725 -0.47 -10.90 24.63
CA ARG A 725 0.06 -11.03 23.25
C ARG A 725 1.37 -11.84 23.27
N PRO A 726 1.70 -12.59 22.21
CA PRO A 726 2.98 -13.28 22.13
C PRO A 726 4.13 -12.30 21.97
N VAL A 727 5.24 -12.52 22.68
CA VAL A 727 6.45 -11.70 22.67
C VAL A 727 7.65 -12.59 22.40
N LYS A 728 8.50 -12.20 21.45
CA LYS A 728 9.77 -12.85 21.15
C LYS A 728 10.84 -12.43 22.16
N ILE A 729 11.42 -13.38 22.87
CA ILE A 729 12.50 -13.17 23.84
C ILE A 729 13.79 -13.78 23.27
N LYS A 730 14.86 -12.99 23.21
CA LYS A 730 16.21 -13.51 22.95
C LYS A 730 16.82 -14.00 24.26
N GLN A 731 17.09 -15.30 24.37
CA GLN A 731 17.90 -15.86 25.45
C GLN A 731 19.35 -16.00 25.00
N LYS A 732 20.31 -15.61 25.86
CA LYS A 732 21.74 -15.83 25.58
C LYS A 732 21.99 -17.34 25.39
N GLY A 733 22.48 -17.72 24.23
CA GLY A 733 22.90 -19.09 23.91
C GLY A 733 21.83 -20.08 23.48
N GLN A 734 20.53 -19.75 23.52
CA GLN A 734 19.44 -20.72 23.23
C GLN A 734 18.41 -20.25 22.18
N GLY A 735 18.72 -19.21 21.40
CA GLY A 735 17.85 -18.74 20.31
C GLY A 735 16.68 -17.85 20.77
N ILE A 736 15.65 -17.74 19.93
CA ILE A 736 14.46 -16.91 20.17
C ILE A 736 13.34 -17.80 20.70
N LYS A 737 12.81 -17.49 21.89
CA LYS A 737 11.64 -18.15 22.48
C LYS A 737 10.44 -17.21 22.48
N THR A 738 9.26 -17.73 22.18
CA THR A 738 8.00 -16.98 22.31
C THR A 738 7.42 -17.19 23.71
N ALA A 739 7.04 -16.11 24.38
CA ALA A 739 6.34 -16.13 25.64
C ALA A 739 5.09 -15.25 25.58
N TRP A 740 4.11 -15.50 26.45
CA TRP A 740 2.98 -14.60 26.61
C TRP A 740 3.40 -13.40 27.44
N GLY A 741 3.11 -12.20 26.93
CA GLY A 741 3.30 -10.96 27.65
C GLY A 741 1.99 -10.25 27.92
N LEU A 742 2.01 -9.41 28.94
CA LEU A 742 0.90 -8.56 29.36
C LEU A 742 1.21 -7.07 29.08
N PRO A 743 0.17 -6.23 28.94
CA PRO A 743 0.34 -4.84 28.55
C PRO A 743 0.91 -3.96 29.66
N TYR A 744 1.64 -2.94 29.24
CA TYR A 744 2.06 -1.80 30.06
C TYR A 744 1.99 -0.53 29.21
N SER A 745 1.74 0.61 29.83
CA SER A 745 1.78 1.91 29.13
C SER A 745 3.23 2.27 28.83
N ILE A 746 3.52 2.69 27.58
CA ILE A 746 4.87 3.10 27.18
C ILE A 746 5.23 4.48 27.74
N LEU A 747 4.24 5.37 27.83
CA LEU A 747 4.46 6.77 28.21
C LEU A 747 4.28 7.05 29.69
N ASP A 748 3.78 6.10 30.48
CA ASP A 748 3.45 6.29 31.90
C ASP A 748 4.59 6.97 32.70
N ASN A 749 4.24 8.00 33.49
CA ASN A 749 5.15 8.83 34.27
C ASN A 749 6.29 9.43 33.44
N ARG A 750 5.94 10.05 32.31
CA ARG A 750 6.89 10.76 31.45
C ARG A 750 6.39 12.15 31.10
N VAL A 751 7.33 13.10 31.10
CA VAL A 751 7.16 14.33 30.33
C VAL A 751 7.27 13.98 28.85
N THR A 752 6.30 14.40 28.06
CA THR A 752 6.17 14.03 26.66
C THR A 752 6.33 15.24 25.75
N TYR A 753 6.85 15.03 24.54
CA TYR A 753 6.88 16.03 23.48
C TYR A 753 6.34 15.40 22.19
N PRO A 754 5.45 16.09 21.45
CA PRO A 754 4.97 15.61 20.16
C PRO A 754 6.11 15.56 19.15
N LEU A 755 6.07 14.55 18.29
CA LEU A 755 6.97 14.42 17.16
C LEU A 755 6.17 14.52 15.87
N GLU A 756 6.67 15.30 14.91
CA GLU A 756 6.00 15.63 13.67
C GLU A 756 6.88 15.38 12.44
N ILE A 757 6.22 15.20 11.30
CA ILE A 757 6.83 15.20 9.97
C ILE A 757 5.93 16.05 9.08
N GLY A 758 6.49 17.05 8.40
CA GLY A 758 5.71 17.98 7.59
C GLY A 758 4.62 18.70 8.39
N GLY A 759 4.89 19.02 9.66
CA GLY A 759 3.93 19.65 10.59
C GLY A 759 2.78 18.77 11.08
N ILE A 760 2.80 17.46 10.80
CA ILE A 760 1.78 16.52 11.26
C ILE A 760 2.33 15.67 12.40
N ILE A 761 1.69 15.73 13.58
CA ILE A 761 2.05 14.89 14.73
C ILE A 761 1.87 13.41 14.37
N ASN A 762 2.96 12.65 14.47
CA ASN A 762 3.01 11.25 14.08
C ASN A 762 3.56 10.32 15.17
N SER A 763 4.11 10.85 16.25
CA SER A 763 4.64 10.05 17.35
C SER A 763 4.82 10.94 18.57
N PHE A 764 5.28 10.34 19.66
CA PHE A 764 5.63 11.03 20.89
C PHE A 764 6.98 10.56 21.39
N TYR A 765 7.75 11.50 21.92
CA TYR A 765 8.86 11.23 22.80
C TYR A 765 8.42 11.37 24.25
N GLY A 766 9.01 10.55 25.14
CA GLY A 766 8.73 10.57 26.57
C GLY A 766 10.00 10.42 27.41
N ARG A 767 10.26 11.40 28.28
CA ARG A 767 11.32 11.40 29.30
C ARG A 767 10.75 10.97 30.65
N SER A 768 11.26 9.88 31.22
CA SER A 768 10.84 9.43 32.56
C SER A 768 11.22 10.43 33.63
N ILE A 769 10.27 10.67 34.54
CA ILE A 769 10.49 11.45 35.77
C ILE A 769 10.91 10.57 36.96
N ASP A 770 10.85 9.25 36.81
CA ASP A 770 11.24 8.30 37.85
C ASP A 770 12.77 8.19 37.92
N THR A 771 13.32 8.56 39.08
CA THR A 771 14.76 8.54 39.37
C THR A 771 15.33 7.12 39.43
N HIS A 772 14.48 6.10 39.65
CA HIS A 772 14.87 4.69 39.68
C HIS A 772 14.70 4.00 38.32
N CYS A 773 14.25 4.73 37.29
CA CYS A 773 14.08 4.16 35.95
C CYS A 773 15.43 3.71 35.39
N ASP A 774 15.51 2.46 34.91
CA ASP A 774 16.69 1.95 34.21
C ASP A 774 17.06 2.89 33.05
N LYS A 775 18.34 3.27 32.95
CA LYS A 775 18.86 4.19 31.92
C LYS A 775 18.45 3.79 30.50
N ARG A 776 18.23 2.51 30.22
CA ARG A 776 17.77 2.01 28.91
C ARG A 776 16.33 2.39 28.55
N PHE A 777 15.52 2.74 29.55
CA PHE A 777 14.12 3.08 29.40
C PHE A 777 13.82 4.52 29.82
N ILE A 778 14.82 5.31 30.21
CA ILE A 778 14.62 6.70 30.61
C ILE A 778 14.07 7.55 29.46
N HIS A 779 14.39 7.19 28.22
CA HIS A 779 13.82 7.73 26.99
C HIS A 779 12.94 6.68 26.31
N ARG A 780 11.73 7.07 25.91
CA ARG A 780 10.85 6.26 25.07
C ARG A 780 10.37 7.10 23.90
N LYS A 781 10.22 6.45 22.75
CA LYS A 781 9.46 6.99 21.63
C LYS A 781 8.43 5.96 21.20
N LEU A 782 7.25 6.41 20.79
CA LEU A 782 6.26 5.49 20.25
C LEU A 782 6.81 4.86 18.97
N LYS A 783 6.50 3.58 18.79
CA LYS A 783 6.91 2.81 17.62
C LYS A 783 5.67 2.28 16.92
N THR A 784 5.30 2.93 15.82
CA THR A 784 4.24 2.46 14.93
C THR A 784 4.87 1.67 13.78
N SER A 785 4.38 0.45 13.53
CA SER A 785 4.96 -0.43 12.52
C SER A 785 4.93 0.19 11.13
N GLY A 786 6.11 0.40 10.53
CA GLY A 786 6.25 0.94 9.17
C GLY A 786 6.16 2.47 9.08
N MET A 787 6.13 3.19 10.21
CA MET A 787 6.14 4.65 10.24
C MET A 787 7.50 5.15 10.77
N PRO A 788 8.21 6.05 10.06
CA PRO A 788 9.33 6.78 10.64
C PRO A 788 8.83 7.66 11.80
N HIS A 789 9.69 7.95 12.75
CA HIS A 789 9.36 8.87 13.85
C HIS A 789 9.62 10.31 13.41
N GLY A 790 8.84 11.26 13.92
CA GLY A 790 9.04 12.67 13.63
C GLY A 790 10.17 13.34 14.43
N ALA A 791 10.36 14.62 14.15
CA ALA A 791 11.15 15.56 14.95
C ALA A 791 10.25 16.38 15.87
N PHE A 792 10.79 16.95 16.93
CA PHE A 792 10.06 17.90 17.77
C PHE A 792 10.15 19.31 17.16
N ASN A 793 9.01 20.00 17.01
CA ASN A 793 8.93 21.42 16.61
C ASN A 793 9.66 21.76 15.29
N MET A 794 9.64 20.87 14.30
CA MET A 794 10.30 21.08 13.01
C MET A 794 9.60 22.18 12.21
N ALA A 795 8.29 22.08 12.03
CA ALA A 795 7.49 23.06 11.29
C ALA A 795 7.47 24.42 11.99
N GLY A 796 7.46 24.42 13.33
CA GLY A 796 7.57 25.64 14.13
C GLY A 796 8.93 26.34 13.95
N ALA A 797 10.03 25.58 13.94
CA ALA A 797 11.38 26.10 13.72
C ALA A 797 11.58 26.60 12.27
N MET A 798 11.00 25.93 11.27
CA MET A 798 11.19 26.22 9.85
C MET A 798 10.29 27.33 9.26
N LYS A 799 9.47 28.02 10.06
CA LYS A 799 8.58 29.08 9.55
C LYS A 799 9.31 30.06 8.62
N SER A 800 8.61 30.51 7.57
CA SER A 800 9.07 31.25 6.37
C SER A 800 9.93 32.53 6.57
N GLY A 801 10.30 32.90 7.78
CA GLY A 801 11.13 34.06 8.09
C GLY A 801 12.27 33.82 9.08
N ALA A 802 12.49 32.58 9.55
CA ALA A 802 13.66 32.28 10.37
C ALA A 802 14.93 32.31 9.50
N SER A 803 15.95 33.07 9.91
CA SER A 803 17.28 33.09 9.28
C SER A 803 18.13 31.90 9.71
N GLU A 804 17.94 31.41 10.93
CA GLU A 804 18.64 30.26 11.50
C GLU A 804 17.66 29.29 12.18
N ILE A 805 17.96 27.99 12.09
CA ILE A 805 17.34 26.95 12.91
C ILE A 805 18.39 26.20 13.73
N LEU A 806 18.09 25.93 14.98
CA LEU A 806 18.92 25.15 15.88
C LEU A 806 18.39 23.71 15.99
N VAL A 807 19.26 22.72 15.82
CA VAL A 807 18.91 21.28 15.78
C VAL A 807 19.62 20.53 16.90
N THR A 808 18.87 19.91 17.82
CA THR A 808 19.39 19.11 18.95
C THR A 808 19.07 17.62 18.83
N GLU A 809 19.66 16.77 19.69
CA GLU A 809 19.30 15.33 19.78
C GLU A 809 18.07 15.07 20.68
N GLY A 810 17.69 16.05 21.51
CA GLY A 810 16.67 15.89 22.56
C GLY A 810 15.71 17.06 22.68
N SER A 811 14.41 16.77 22.86
CA SER A 811 13.37 17.80 22.96
C SER A 811 13.56 18.76 24.13
N ILE A 812 14.10 18.28 25.27
CA ILE A 812 14.38 19.12 26.44
C ILE A 812 15.52 20.10 26.16
N ASP A 813 16.50 19.71 25.33
CA ASP A 813 17.58 20.60 24.91
C ASP A 813 17.06 21.68 23.97
N ALA A 814 16.18 21.31 23.04
CA ALA A 814 15.50 22.27 22.19
C ALA A 814 14.66 23.27 23.01
N ASP A 815 13.85 22.78 23.95
CA ASP A 815 13.07 23.59 24.91
C ASP A 815 13.99 24.53 25.72
N THR A 816 15.14 24.03 26.19
CA THR A 816 16.13 24.85 26.90
C THR A 816 16.64 26.01 26.04
N PHE A 817 16.99 25.77 24.77
CA PHE A 817 17.39 26.84 23.85
C PHE A 817 16.25 27.83 23.58
N MET A 818 15.02 27.34 23.39
CA MET A 818 13.84 28.19 23.18
C MET A 818 13.61 29.11 24.38
N GLN A 819 13.85 28.67 25.61
CA GLN A 819 13.66 29.52 26.78
C GLN A 819 14.87 30.43 27.03
N PHE A 820 16.10 29.91 26.93
CA PHE A 820 17.30 30.54 27.50
C PHE A 820 18.43 30.87 26.50
N SER A 821 18.12 30.96 25.20
CA SER A 821 19.06 31.47 24.20
C SER A 821 18.49 32.57 23.30
N ASP A 822 19.37 33.20 22.52
CA ASP A 822 19.06 34.17 21.46
C ASP A 822 18.51 33.51 20.17
N CYS A 823 18.59 32.18 20.01
CA CYS A 823 17.99 31.44 18.90
C CYS A 823 16.75 30.66 19.36
N LYS A 824 15.56 31.21 19.07
CA LYS A 824 14.26 30.63 19.49
C LYS A 824 13.73 29.57 18.52
N SER A 825 14.20 29.56 17.28
CA SER A 825 13.82 28.61 16.24
C SER A 825 14.56 27.29 16.43
N SER A 826 14.11 26.45 17.35
CA SER A 826 14.78 25.21 17.74
C SER A 826 13.93 23.96 17.50
N THR A 827 14.54 22.89 17.00
CA THR A 827 13.95 21.58 16.74
C THR A 827 14.83 20.45 17.32
N ALA A 828 14.26 19.27 17.57
CA ALA A 828 15.02 18.11 18.01
C ALA A 828 14.79 16.86 17.12
N ILE A 829 15.88 16.22 16.70
CA ILE A 829 15.87 14.97 15.93
C ILE A 829 16.21 13.79 16.84
N ILE A 830 15.19 13.02 17.21
CA ILE A 830 15.32 11.99 18.26
C ILE A 830 15.78 10.65 17.69
N GLY A 831 17.08 10.56 17.43
CA GLY A 831 17.74 9.42 16.82
C GLY A 831 18.18 9.75 15.41
N VAL A 832 19.47 10.02 15.26
CA VAL A 832 20.07 10.81 14.18
C VAL A 832 20.26 10.06 12.85
N ASN A 833 19.41 9.07 12.58
CA ASN A 833 19.43 8.25 11.37
C ASN A 833 18.03 8.22 10.76
N ASN A 834 17.52 9.40 10.36
CA ASN A 834 16.18 9.55 9.85
C ASN A 834 16.19 10.40 8.58
N GLU A 835 16.32 9.73 7.43
CA GLU A 835 16.44 10.36 6.10
C GLU A 835 15.26 11.31 5.79
N VAL A 836 14.06 10.99 6.26
CA VAL A 836 12.87 11.84 6.07
C VAL A 836 13.05 13.22 6.69
N LEU A 837 13.62 13.28 7.90
CA LEU A 837 13.84 14.54 8.61
C LEU A 837 15.00 15.34 7.99
N PHE A 838 15.94 14.66 7.35
CA PHE A 838 17.03 15.31 6.64
C PHE A 838 16.55 15.93 5.33
N GLU A 839 15.65 15.25 4.61
CA GLU A 839 14.95 15.82 3.46
C GLU A 839 14.15 17.07 3.86
N GLU A 840 13.41 17.02 4.97
CA GLU A 840 12.64 18.18 5.47
C GLU A 840 13.58 19.36 5.84
N LEU A 841 14.66 19.10 6.59
CA LEU A 841 15.65 20.14 6.90
C LEU A 841 16.32 20.74 5.65
N ALA A 842 16.54 19.94 4.60
CA ALA A 842 17.18 20.40 3.37
C ALA A 842 16.33 21.42 2.59
N GLU A 843 15.03 21.52 2.87
CA GLU A 843 14.13 22.51 2.29
C GLU A 843 14.23 23.90 2.95
N PHE A 844 14.90 24.00 4.11
CA PHE A 844 15.05 25.26 4.81
C PHE A 844 15.91 26.25 4.01
N ALA A 845 15.47 27.51 3.93
CA ALA A 845 16.16 28.54 3.13
C ALA A 845 17.32 29.24 3.88
N GLY A 846 17.33 29.18 5.21
CA GLY A 846 18.34 29.82 6.06
C GLY A 846 19.50 28.88 6.47
N ASN A 847 20.13 29.18 7.60
CA ASN A 847 21.26 28.40 8.13
C ASN A 847 20.83 27.39 9.19
N ILE A 848 21.54 26.26 9.25
CA ILE A 848 21.33 25.20 10.25
C ILE A 848 22.45 25.25 11.30
N ILE A 849 22.08 25.25 12.57
CA ILE A 849 23.00 25.23 13.71
C ILE A 849 22.82 23.89 14.44
N VAL A 850 23.84 23.03 14.39
CA VAL A 850 23.78 21.70 15.01
C VAL A 850 24.34 21.75 16.43
N ALA A 851 23.53 21.39 17.41
CA ALA A 851 23.85 21.41 18.84
C ALA A 851 23.60 20.02 19.47
N PHE A 852 24.25 18.99 18.94
CA PHE A 852 24.18 17.63 19.47
C PHE A 852 25.04 17.45 20.72
N ASP A 853 24.76 16.38 21.47
CA ASP A 853 25.40 16.06 22.75
C ASP A 853 26.95 16.12 22.66
N ASN A 854 27.56 16.74 23.65
CA ASN A 854 29.00 16.74 23.84
C ASN A 854 29.45 15.42 24.50
N ASP A 855 29.77 14.44 23.67
CA ASP A 855 30.31 13.15 24.11
C ASP A 855 31.82 13.05 23.82
N PRO A 856 32.72 13.67 24.61
CA PRO A 856 34.14 13.58 24.34
C PRO A 856 34.65 12.13 24.40
N LYS A 857 35.68 11.87 23.59
CA LYS A 857 36.33 10.56 23.49
C LYS A 857 36.88 10.13 24.85
N ARG A 858 36.56 8.90 25.28
CA ARG A 858 37.06 8.30 26.52
C ARG A 858 37.33 6.80 26.38
N VAL A 859 38.16 6.25 27.28
CA VAL A 859 38.46 4.81 27.33
C VAL A 859 37.61 4.19 28.44
N ASP A 860 36.86 3.13 28.13
CA ASP A 860 36.08 2.41 29.12
C ASP A 860 36.96 1.49 29.99
N SER A 861 36.38 0.92 31.06
CA SER A 861 37.07 0.00 31.97
C SER A 861 37.55 -1.30 31.32
N LYS A 862 37.26 -1.51 30.03
CA LYS A 862 37.70 -2.66 29.23
C LYS A 862 38.69 -2.27 28.13
N GLY A 863 39.26 -1.06 28.18
CA GLY A 863 40.22 -0.56 27.21
C GLY A 863 39.61 -0.17 25.85
N ARG A 864 38.28 -0.12 25.72
CA ARG A 864 37.61 0.23 24.48
C ARG A 864 37.43 1.75 24.39
N GLN A 865 37.77 2.32 23.24
CA GLN A 865 37.42 3.71 22.95
C GLN A 865 35.90 3.83 22.76
N ILE A 866 35.28 4.69 23.57
CA ILE A 866 33.84 4.98 23.55
C ILE A 866 33.63 6.51 23.55
N GLY A 867 32.45 6.95 23.10
CA GLY A 867 32.12 8.37 22.96
C GLY A 867 32.10 8.84 21.50
N GLU A 868 32.07 10.15 21.33
CA GLU A 868 31.96 10.90 20.08
C GLU A 868 30.66 10.66 19.31
N THR A 869 29.61 10.18 19.98
CA THR A 869 28.34 9.85 19.31
C THR A 869 27.73 11.11 18.70
N GLY A 870 27.56 12.18 19.50
CA GLY A 870 27.03 13.46 19.03
C GLY A 870 27.89 14.08 17.93
N GLN A 871 29.22 14.07 18.10
CA GLN A 871 30.16 14.60 17.09
C GLN A 871 30.08 13.85 15.76
N LYS A 872 30.01 12.50 15.79
CA LYS A 872 29.84 11.68 14.57
C LYS A 872 28.48 11.92 13.91
N ASN A 873 27.44 12.10 14.72
CA ASN A 873 26.09 12.42 14.24
C ASN A 873 26.06 13.81 13.57
N THR A 874 26.79 14.80 14.09
CA THR A 874 26.91 16.13 13.48
C THR A 874 27.54 16.06 12.10
N VAL A 875 28.67 15.34 11.97
CA VAL A 875 29.34 15.12 10.68
C VAL A 875 28.39 14.43 9.68
N LYS A 876 27.72 13.37 10.12
CA LYS A 876 26.79 12.62 9.28
C LYS A 876 25.62 13.46 8.78
N LEU A 877 25.03 14.29 9.65
CA LEU A 877 23.94 15.19 9.27
C LEU A 877 24.42 16.19 8.21
N LYS A 878 25.59 16.79 8.42
CA LYS A 878 26.19 17.75 7.49
C LYS A 878 26.46 17.14 6.10
N GLU A 879 27.03 15.93 6.08
CA GLU A 879 27.25 15.17 4.83
C GLU A 879 25.92 14.89 4.12
N SER A 880 24.90 14.41 4.86
CA SER A 880 23.59 14.07 4.29
C SER A 880 22.87 15.29 3.70
N LEU A 881 22.91 16.43 4.39
CA LEU A 881 22.31 17.69 3.89
C LEU A 881 23.03 18.18 2.62
N THR A 882 24.35 18.00 2.55
CA THR A 882 25.15 18.32 1.36
C THR A 882 24.75 17.44 0.18
N GLU A 883 24.58 16.14 0.40
CA GLU A 883 24.12 15.19 -0.63
C GLU A 883 22.70 15.49 -1.13
N LEU A 884 21.84 16.05 -0.26
CA LEU A 884 20.48 16.48 -0.59
C LEU A 884 20.40 17.85 -1.29
N GLY A 885 21.53 18.55 -1.44
CA GLY A 885 21.59 19.84 -2.13
C GLY A 885 21.11 21.03 -1.29
N PHE A 886 21.23 20.96 0.04
CA PHE A 886 20.93 22.07 0.94
C PHE A 886 21.76 23.31 0.59
N LYS A 887 21.11 24.49 0.54
CA LYS A 887 21.72 25.74 0.05
C LYS A 887 22.30 26.64 1.15
N GLY A 888 21.87 26.45 2.40
CA GLY A 888 22.33 27.24 3.54
C GLY A 888 23.65 26.76 4.14
N GLN A 889 24.16 27.48 5.14
CA GLN A 889 25.33 27.03 5.89
C GLN A 889 24.95 26.12 7.06
N VAL A 890 25.82 25.18 7.40
CA VAL A 890 25.68 24.28 8.55
C VAL A 890 26.81 24.53 9.55
N TYR A 891 26.45 25.09 10.71
CA TYR A 891 27.35 25.41 11.82
C TYR A 891 27.34 24.32 12.90
N ASP A 892 28.50 24.05 13.49
CA ASP A 892 28.63 23.15 14.65
C ASP A 892 28.72 24.00 15.93
N PHE A 893 27.57 24.18 16.59
CA PHE A 893 27.50 24.96 17.82
C PHE A 893 28.28 24.27 18.95
N THR A 894 28.15 22.95 19.10
CA THR A 894 28.77 22.21 20.20
C THR A 894 30.29 22.33 20.15
N ALA A 895 30.91 22.16 18.99
CA ALA A 895 32.36 22.32 18.83
C ALA A 895 32.83 23.76 19.15
N ASN A 896 32.11 24.77 18.63
CA ASN A 896 32.45 26.17 18.86
C ASN A 896 32.25 26.60 20.33
N PHE A 897 31.19 26.12 20.97
CA PHE A 897 30.89 26.41 22.36
C PHE A 897 31.97 25.87 23.30
N VAL A 898 32.40 24.61 23.09
CA VAL A 898 33.50 24.00 23.85
C VAL A 898 34.80 24.77 23.65
N LYS A 899 35.10 25.20 22.42
CA LYS A 899 36.30 25.98 22.11
C LYS A 899 36.32 27.36 22.78
N LYS A 900 35.18 28.07 22.79
CA LYS A 900 35.05 29.40 23.40
C LYS A 900 34.99 29.36 24.93
N ASN A 901 34.66 28.20 25.52
CA ASN A 901 34.50 28.03 26.96
C ASN A 901 35.40 26.91 27.53
N PRO A 902 36.74 27.04 27.44
CA PRO A 902 37.65 26.04 27.97
C PRO A 902 37.45 25.88 29.49
N GLY A 903 37.15 24.67 29.94
CA GLY A 903 36.92 24.35 31.35
C GLY A 903 35.46 24.16 31.76
N ILE A 904 34.50 24.48 30.89
CA ILE A 904 33.09 24.13 31.12
C ILE A 904 32.87 22.66 30.80
N VAL A 905 32.39 21.90 31.78
CA VAL A 905 32.06 20.48 31.61
C VAL A 905 30.54 20.35 31.50
N TYR A 906 30.06 20.02 30.31
CA TYR A 906 28.65 19.76 30.08
C TYR A 906 28.47 18.61 29.08
N LYS A 907 27.41 17.82 29.27
CA LYS A 907 27.03 16.72 28.37
C LYS A 907 26.07 17.19 27.28
N ASP A 908 25.02 17.89 27.69
CA ASP A 908 23.96 18.42 26.83
C ASP A 908 23.58 19.82 27.34
N ILE A 909 22.89 20.62 26.52
CA ILE A 909 22.67 22.03 26.88
C ILE A 909 21.79 22.17 28.12
N ASN A 910 20.85 21.26 28.36
CA ASN A 910 20.05 21.28 29.58
C ASN A 910 20.92 21.01 30.81
N ASN A 911 21.91 20.12 30.72
CA ASN A 911 22.90 19.91 31.77
C ASN A 911 23.75 21.17 32.01
N TYR A 912 24.16 21.89 30.97
CA TYR A 912 24.83 23.19 31.12
C TYR A 912 23.91 24.19 31.85
N TRP A 913 22.68 24.36 31.38
CA TRP A 913 21.71 25.30 31.97
C TRP A 913 21.43 24.99 33.45
N THR A 914 21.15 23.73 33.78
CA THR A 914 20.84 23.33 35.15
C THR A 914 22.03 23.46 36.10
N THR A 915 23.25 23.31 35.60
CA THR A 915 24.49 23.43 36.40
C THR A 915 24.89 24.89 36.62
N TYR A 916 24.86 25.71 35.57
CA TYR A 916 25.45 27.06 35.60
C TYR A 916 24.43 28.18 35.67
N ARG A 917 23.16 27.94 35.31
CA ARG A 917 22.06 28.92 35.28
C ARG A 917 22.39 30.20 34.48
N LYS A 918 23.17 30.03 33.41
CA LYS A 918 23.57 31.10 32.49
C LYS A 918 22.93 30.90 31.12
N PRO A 919 22.28 31.94 30.55
CA PRO A 919 21.83 31.91 29.15
C PRO A 919 22.99 31.70 28.18
N VAL A 920 22.68 31.24 26.98
CA VAL A 920 23.65 30.96 25.92
C VAL A 920 23.42 31.91 24.75
N SER A 921 24.45 32.60 24.27
CA SER A 921 24.40 33.32 23.00
C SER A 921 24.88 32.43 21.87
N VAL A 922 23.93 31.81 21.17
CA VAL A 922 24.13 30.92 20.04
C VAL A 922 24.76 31.68 18.87
N LEU A 923 24.24 32.86 18.53
CA LEU A 923 24.70 33.62 17.36
C LEU A 923 26.16 34.08 17.53
N GLN A 924 26.50 34.62 18.70
CA GLN A 924 27.90 34.94 19.03
C GLN A 924 28.81 33.71 19.08
N THR A 925 28.26 32.52 19.36
CA THR A 925 29.05 31.29 19.41
C THR A 925 29.44 30.82 18.01
N ILE A 926 28.57 30.99 17.01
CA ILE A 926 28.82 30.55 15.63
C ILE A 926 29.52 31.58 14.74
N ASP A 927 29.58 32.85 15.16
CA ASP A 927 30.37 33.90 14.50
C ASP A 927 31.88 33.59 14.66
N THR A 928 32.50 33.11 13.58
CA THR A 928 33.96 33.05 13.33
C THR A 928 34.24 33.01 11.83
#